data_AF-A0A438JUD7-F1
#
_entry.id   AF-A0A438JUD7-F1
#
_cell.length_a   1.000
_cell.length_b   1.000
_cell.length_c   1.000
_cell.angle_alpha   90.00
_cell.angle_beta   90.00
_cell.angle_gamma   90.00
#
_symmetry.space_group_name_H-M   'P 1'
#
loop_
_entity.id
_entity.type
_entity.pdbx_description
1 polymer ?
#
loop_
_entity_poly.entity_id
_entity_poly.type
_entity_poly.pdbx_seq_one_letter_code
_entity_poly.pdbx_strand_id
1 'polypeptide(L)'
;MWEAVTLKSWISRNPNVLGNEVLSKWGCDLPFLFKVLSVGKALSRQAHPDKELAETLHELQPNIYMNGNHKPEMALALTDFEALHGFIGLKSVSHCYFICQELKDVLCGVPEIVELIGKADAEQVLRANEHVGEEKVKAVLEFIFTQLMSSNKDTISELIFKIKPRLNMEKELVLRLEGQYPTDVGVIASPFLNHVKLNSGFLGANEPNAYIPGECTECMATLDNVVRAGLTSKHQDIQILFSMLTYQQGFPEILVGVSMNPYTKRYLPPFDEFEVDCCILPQAASVVFPSVPGPSPFLIMAGKGTIHAGFAGEHVIGEGSVLFVPANMEIRIAASSMELQLYRAGVNSRVPKMVVEDDNSEKPLDLFLKIGLDERTARNTIANNKVTANLTAVIHEAALTNGCNRTVGNLLYTVATKFPANALVHRPTLLQYIVSSKIKTPAQLEAAFSFYSSIGSENFELKEFEESCGVGIDVPIEDIERTVNEIFEESKNVILGQRYQTNGIGVRAKLSNRGISIAVCDLGLGDSEMGGMRTAICIVCLSYLSGFGDLFGHVRKSHPWADPKIVKVAICTLFSISEINVKLYGLLGEKTAADDEKPSRKKKEKQAKSESIAVDTHPPPTSEEELNPFLIFPQPEENFKVHTEIFFSDRPVLRVCNTREMLEKHLKATGGRVFTRFPPEPNGYLHIGHAKAMFVSFGLAKERDGCCYLRYDDTNPEAEKKEYIDHIDEIVRWMGWEPFKVTYTSDYFQDLYDLAVELIRRNHAYVDHQTPEEIKEYREKKMNSPWRDRPIAESLELFDQMRRGMIEEGKATLRMKQDMQSDNYNMYDLIAYRIKASANL
;
A
#
# COMPACT_ATOMS: atom_id res chain seq x y z
N MET A 1 -21.21 -52.91 18.60
CA MET A 1 -21.10 -52.80 17.13
C MET A 1 -21.34 -51.35 16.78
N TRP A 2 -20.43 -50.73 16.03
CA TRP A 2 -20.69 -49.41 15.45
C TRP A 2 -21.56 -49.64 14.23
N GLU A 3 -22.79 -49.10 14.25
CA GLU A 3 -23.70 -49.20 13.11
C GLU A 3 -23.17 -48.27 12.00
N ALA A 4 -22.96 -48.81 10.79
CA ALA A 4 -22.44 -48.02 9.68
C ALA A 4 -23.52 -47.05 9.19
N VAL A 5 -23.33 -45.76 9.47
CA VAL A 5 -24.30 -44.70 9.18
C VAL A 5 -23.71 -43.68 8.22
N THR A 6 -24.53 -43.13 7.32
CA THR A 6 -24.08 -42.06 6.42
C THR A 6 -23.83 -40.78 7.21
N LEU A 7 -22.85 -39.97 6.79
CA LEU A 7 -22.53 -38.70 7.45
C LEU A 7 -23.76 -37.78 7.53
N LYS A 8 -24.57 -37.70 6.46
CA LYS A 8 -25.84 -36.95 6.46
C LYS A 8 -26.81 -37.47 7.53
N SER A 9 -27.04 -38.79 7.61
CA SER A 9 -27.91 -39.39 8.64
C SER A 9 -27.40 -39.20 10.07
N TRP A 10 -26.08 -39.12 10.25
CA TRP A 10 -25.47 -38.86 11.55
C TRP A 10 -25.56 -37.38 11.94
N ILE A 11 -25.32 -36.45 11.02
CA ILE A 11 -25.50 -35.00 11.22
C ILE A 11 -26.97 -34.68 11.53
N SER A 12 -27.93 -35.22 10.78
CA SER A 12 -29.37 -35.00 11.07
C SER A 12 -29.81 -35.50 12.44
N ARG A 13 -29.07 -36.43 13.07
CA ARG A 13 -29.28 -36.89 14.45
C ARG A 13 -28.49 -36.10 15.50
N ASN A 14 -27.46 -35.37 15.09
CA ASN A 14 -26.54 -34.65 15.96
C ASN A 14 -26.24 -33.24 15.40
N PRO A 15 -27.25 -32.38 15.14
CA PRO A 15 -27.06 -31.13 14.38
C PRO A 15 -25.95 -30.23 14.94
N ASN A 16 -25.81 -30.17 16.27
CA ASN A 16 -24.82 -29.34 16.98
C ASN A 16 -23.37 -29.55 16.51
N VAL A 17 -23.04 -30.67 15.87
CA VAL A 17 -21.69 -30.95 15.31
C VAL A 17 -21.31 -30.02 14.14
N LEU A 18 -22.28 -29.32 13.55
CA LEU A 18 -22.05 -28.29 12.54
C LEU A 18 -21.70 -26.92 13.15
N GLY A 19 -22.02 -26.67 14.42
CA GLY A 19 -21.93 -25.35 15.02
C GLY A 19 -23.12 -24.44 14.67
N ASN A 20 -23.39 -23.46 15.53
CA ASN A 20 -24.62 -22.66 15.48
C ASN A 20 -24.75 -21.81 14.20
N GLU A 21 -23.64 -21.25 13.73
CA GLU A 21 -23.58 -20.42 12.51
C GLU A 21 -23.92 -21.22 11.24
N VAL A 22 -23.49 -22.48 11.19
CA VAL A 22 -23.76 -23.36 10.05
C VAL A 22 -25.21 -23.84 10.09
N LEU A 23 -25.71 -24.19 11.29
CA LEU A 23 -27.09 -24.58 11.50
C LEU A 23 -28.08 -23.45 11.18
N SER A 24 -27.78 -22.20 11.55
CA SER A 24 -28.69 -21.07 11.30
C SER A 24 -28.79 -20.72 9.83
N LYS A 25 -27.69 -20.87 9.07
CA LYS A 25 -27.59 -20.41 7.67
C LYS A 25 -27.84 -21.51 6.62
N TRP A 26 -27.44 -22.76 6.89
CA TRP A 26 -27.58 -23.88 5.95
C TRP A 26 -28.31 -25.10 6.55
N GLY A 27 -28.81 -25.02 7.78
CA GLY A 27 -29.56 -26.09 8.42
C GLY A 27 -28.70 -27.32 8.72
N CYS A 28 -29.27 -28.52 8.53
CA CYS A 28 -28.58 -29.79 8.80
C CYS A 28 -27.74 -30.32 7.62
N ASP A 29 -27.47 -29.49 6.60
CA ASP A 29 -26.64 -29.84 5.45
C ASP A 29 -25.29 -29.12 5.51
N LEU A 30 -24.27 -29.73 4.89
CA LEU A 30 -22.96 -29.06 4.75
C LEU A 30 -23.07 -27.99 3.65
N PRO A 31 -22.48 -26.79 3.83
CA PRO A 31 -22.51 -25.75 2.80
C PRO A 31 -21.62 -26.06 1.59
N PHE A 32 -20.70 -27.02 1.72
CA PHE A 32 -19.76 -27.40 0.68
C PHE A 32 -19.65 -28.92 0.48
N LEU A 33 -19.27 -29.31 -0.74
CA LEU A 33 -18.86 -30.65 -1.11
C LEU A 33 -17.36 -30.62 -1.43
N PHE A 34 -16.58 -31.44 -0.71
CA PHE A 34 -15.14 -31.58 -0.90
C PHE A 34 -14.82 -32.93 -1.58
N LYS A 35 -13.95 -32.91 -2.59
CA LYS A 35 -13.68 -34.03 -3.50
C LYS A 35 -12.18 -34.13 -3.82
N VAL A 36 -11.79 -35.30 -4.33
CA VAL A 36 -10.58 -35.49 -5.13
C VAL A 36 -11.01 -35.78 -6.56
N LEU A 37 -10.36 -35.14 -7.53
CA LEU A 37 -10.53 -35.41 -8.94
C LEU A 37 -9.21 -35.91 -9.52
N SER A 38 -9.23 -37.11 -10.11
CA SER A 38 -8.17 -37.61 -10.98
C SER A 38 -8.72 -37.59 -12.41
N VAL A 39 -8.33 -36.55 -13.16
CA VAL A 39 -8.89 -36.24 -14.47
C VAL A 39 -8.06 -36.97 -15.53
N GLY A 40 -8.55 -38.09 -16.05
CA GLY A 40 -7.91 -38.81 -17.17
C GLY A 40 -8.32 -38.32 -18.56
N LYS A 41 -9.49 -37.67 -18.65
CA LYS A 41 -10.06 -37.08 -19.87
C LYS A 41 -10.60 -35.70 -19.51
N ALA A 42 -10.44 -34.71 -20.39
CA ALA A 42 -10.98 -33.37 -20.18
C ALA A 42 -12.48 -33.43 -19.83
N LEU A 43 -12.87 -32.68 -18.81
CA LEU A 43 -14.26 -32.58 -18.38
C LEU A 43 -15.07 -31.73 -19.38
N SER A 44 -16.39 -31.80 -19.27
CA SER A 44 -17.27 -30.94 -20.07
C SER A 44 -16.93 -29.49 -19.84
N ARG A 45 -16.82 -28.69 -20.91
CA ARG A 45 -16.81 -27.23 -20.72
C ARG A 45 -18.13 -26.84 -20.08
N GLN A 46 -18.04 -26.09 -19.00
CA GLN A 46 -19.17 -25.73 -18.18
C GLN A 46 -19.11 -24.27 -17.75
N ALA A 47 -20.27 -23.73 -17.43
CA ALA A 47 -20.41 -22.51 -16.65
C ALA A 47 -21.47 -22.76 -15.58
N HIS A 48 -21.35 -22.05 -14.45
CA HIS A 48 -22.28 -22.12 -13.35
C HIS A 48 -23.08 -20.82 -13.27
N PRO A 49 -24.41 -20.87 -13.11
CA PRO A 49 -25.19 -19.66 -12.96
C PRO A 49 -24.87 -18.98 -11.63
N ASP A 50 -24.96 -17.65 -11.63
CA ASP A 50 -25.06 -16.89 -10.40
C ASP A 50 -26.38 -17.20 -9.68
N LYS A 51 -26.59 -16.56 -8.52
CA LYS A 51 -27.74 -16.88 -7.68
C LYS A 51 -29.08 -16.50 -8.31
N GLU A 52 -29.17 -15.32 -8.94
CA GLU A 52 -30.41 -14.81 -9.53
C GLU A 52 -30.83 -15.65 -10.76
N LEU A 53 -29.84 -16.00 -11.60
CA LEU A 53 -30.08 -16.91 -12.71
C LEU A 53 -30.38 -18.34 -12.22
N ALA A 54 -29.71 -18.83 -11.17
CA ALA A 54 -30.01 -20.16 -10.62
C ALA A 54 -31.44 -20.26 -10.09
N GLU A 55 -31.94 -19.24 -9.38
CA GLU A 55 -33.33 -19.13 -8.93
C GLU A 55 -34.29 -19.19 -10.13
N THR A 56 -34.07 -18.34 -11.13
CA THR A 56 -34.87 -18.31 -12.37
C THR A 56 -34.88 -19.64 -13.12
N LEU A 57 -33.71 -20.29 -13.27
CA LEU A 57 -33.57 -21.57 -13.97
C LEU A 57 -34.21 -22.74 -13.21
N HIS A 58 -34.17 -22.71 -11.88
CA HIS A 58 -34.87 -23.70 -11.05
C HIS A 58 -36.39 -23.58 -11.18
N GLU A 59 -36.95 -22.37 -11.20
CA GLU A 59 -38.38 -22.16 -11.40
C GLU A 59 -38.85 -22.62 -12.79
N LEU A 60 -38.07 -22.35 -13.83
CA LEU A 60 -38.40 -22.71 -15.22
C LEU A 60 -38.20 -24.20 -15.54
N GLN A 61 -37.15 -24.83 -15.00
CA GLN A 61 -36.76 -26.21 -15.32
C GLN A 61 -36.28 -26.99 -14.06
N PRO A 62 -37.16 -27.24 -13.07
CA PRO A 62 -36.78 -27.84 -11.78
C PRO A 62 -36.25 -29.28 -11.88
N ASN A 63 -36.49 -29.96 -13.00
CA ASN A 63 -35.95 -31.31 -13.27
C ASN A 63 -34.50 -31.30 -13.80
N ILE A 64 -33.99 -30.12 -14.19
CA ILE A 64 -32.64 -29.93 -14.76
C ILE A 64 -31.78 -29.12 -13.79
N TYR A 65 -32.33 -28.03 -13.23
CA TYR A 65 -31.72 -27.21 -12.19
C TYR A 65 -32.42 -27.49 -10.86
N MET A 66 -31.70 -28.08 -9.91
CA MET A 66 -32.32 -28.75 -8.75
C MET A 66 -32.72 -27.78 -7.62
N ASN A 67 -32.17 -26.57 -7.62
CA ASN A 67 -32.46 -25.49 -6.66
C ASN A 67 -31.90 -24.14 -7.14
N GLY A 68 -32.35 -23.05 -6.52
CA GLY A 68 -31.92 -21.68 -6.84
C GLY A 68 -30.73 -21.18 -6.01
N ASN A 69 -29.54 -21.75 -6.18
CA ASN A 69 -28.34 -21.26 -5.50
C ASN A 69 -27.11 -21.25 -6.43
N HIS A 70 -26.17 -20.34 -6.17
CA HIS A 70 -24.93 -20.19 -6.96
C HIS A 70 -23.96 -21.35 -6.70
N LYS A 71 -23.16 -21.75 -7.69
CA LYS A 71 -22.16 -22.83 -7.51
C LYS A 71 -20.71 -22.33 -7.66
N PRO A 72 -20.14 -21.69 -6.62
CA PRO A 72 -18.71 -21.45 -6.55
C PRO A 72 -17.95 -22.77 -6.38
N GLU A 73 -16.79 -22.87 -7.02
CA GLU A 73 -15.87 -24.01 -6.96
C GLU A 73 -14.42 -23.55 -6.82
N MET A 74 -13.55 -24.42 -6.30
CA MET A 74 -12.12 -24.21 -6.13
C MET A 74 -11.40 -25.53 -6.33
N ALA A 75 -10.60 -25.63 -7.39
CA ALA A 75 -9.56 -26.64 -7.51
C ALA A 75 -8.32 -26.23 -6.69
N LEU A 76 -7.56 -27.21 -6.20
CA LEU A 76 -6.17 -27.07 -5.79
C LEU A 76 -5.40 -28.25 -6.38
N ALA A 77 -4.43 -27.96 -7.25
CA ALA A 77 -3.62 -28.98 -7.90
C ALA A 77 -2.87 -29.88 -6.89
N LEU A 78 -2.86 -31.19 -7.18
CA LEU A 78 -2.09 -32.23 -6.49
C LEU A 78 -0.88 -32.67 -7.31
N THR A 79 -1.03 -32.67 -8.63
CA THR A 79 0.00 -32.90 -9.64
C THR A 79 -0.02 -31.75 -10.66
N ASP A 80 0.79 -31.80 -11.72
CA ASP A 80 0.68 -30.86 -12.83
C ASP A 80 -0.75 -30.89 -13.39
N PHE A 81 -1.53 -29.85 -13.12
CA PHE A 81 -2.95 -29.79 -13.44
C PHE A 81 -3.23 -28.72 -14.49
N GLU A 82 -3.99 -29.08 -15.53
CA GLU A 82 -4.31 -28.18 -16.63
C GLU A 82 -5.81 -27.80 -16.58
N ALA A 83 -6.14 -26.55 -16.95
CA ALA A 83 -7.53 -26.09 -17.07
C ALA A 83 -7.70 -25.11 -18.24
N LEU A 84 -8.90 -25.09 -18.82
CA LEU A 84 -9.40 -23.96 -19.59
C LEU A 84 -10.24 -23.08 -18.67
N HIS A 85 -10.07 -21.77 -18.69
CA HIS A 85 -10.84 -20.87 -17.82
C HIS A 85 -10.89 -19.42 -18.29
N GLY A 86 -12.09 -18.86 -18.42
CA GLY A 86 -12.30 -17.45 -18.81
C GLY A 86 -11.85 -17.15 -20.23
N PHE A 87 -12.30 -16.03 -20.79
CA PHE A 87 -11.92 -15.66 -22.16
C PHE A 87 -10.54 -15.00 -22.23
N ILE A 88 -9.79 -15.32 -23.29
CA ILE A 88 -8.50 -14.70 -23.56
C ILE A 88 -8.62 -13.20 -23.87
N GLY A 89 -7.57 -12.45 -23.55
CA GLY A 89 -7.52 -11.00 -23.75
C GLY A 89 -7.31 -10.54 -25.20
N LEU A 90 -7.74 -9.31 -25.47
CA LEU A 90 -7.27 -8.49 -26.61
C LEU A 90 -5.90 -7.84 -26.39
N LYS A 91 -5.37 -7.86 -25.16
CA LYS A 91 -4.10 -7.21 -24.80
C LYS A 91 -2.91 -8.11 -25.06
N SER A 92 -1.82 -7.53 -25.58
CA SER A 92 -0.53 -8.21 -25.62
C SER A 92 0.17 -8.10 -24.26
N VAL A 93 0.12 -9.18 -23.49
CA VAL A 93 0.72 -9.26 -22.15
C VAL A 93 2.05 -10.01 -22.22
N SER A 94 3.10 -9.32 -22.67
CA SER A 94 4.46 -9.82 -22.53
C SER A 94 4.95 -9.67 -21.08
N HIS A 95 4.49 -10.58 -20.21
CA HIS A 95 5.21 -11.17 -19.04
C HIS A 95 4.26 -12.03 -18.17
N CYS A 96 3.90 -13.22 -18.64
CA CYS A 96 3.53 -14.34 -17.77
C CYS A 96 4.30 -15.59 -18.22
N TYR A 97 5.00 -16.23 -17.29
CA TYR A 97 5.66 -17.51 -17.55
C TYR A 97 4.57 -18.59 -17.66
N PHE A 98 4.58 -19.36 -18.75
CA PHE A 98 3.60 -20.40 -19.14
C PHE A 98 2.31 -19.92 -19.87
N ILE A 99 2.49 -19.59 -21.16
CA ILE A 99 1.55 -19.74 -22.28
C ILE A 99 0.15 -19.12 -22.10
N CYS A 100 0.01 -17.86 -22.54
CA CYS A 100 -1.27 -17.28 -22.95
C CYS A 100 -1.33 -17.22 -24.49
N GLN A 101 -2.49 -17.49 -25.10
CA GLN A 101 -2.72 -17.22 -26.54
C GLN A 101 -3.60 -15.96 -26.67
N GLU A 102 -3.21 -15.00 -27.51
CA GLU A 102 -3.96 -13.75 -27.69
C GLU A 102 -5.13 -13.92 -28.66
N LEU A 103 -6.25 -13.20 -28.49
CA LEU A 103 -7.42 -13.39 -29.36
C LEU A 103 -7.11 -13.05 -30.83
N LYS A 104 -6.23 -12.07 -31.04
CA LYS A 104 -5.74 -11.70 -32.36
C LYS A 104 -4.85 -12.80 -32.97
N ASP A 105 -4.02 -13.47 -32.16
CA ASP A 105 -3.19 -14.60 -32.61
C ASP A 105 -4.01 -15.84 -32.97
N VAL A 106 -5.11 -16.08 -32.25
CA VAL A 106 -6.06 -17.17 -32.59
C VAL A 106 -6.67 -16.91 -33.98
N LEU A 107 -7.18 -15.70 -34.23
CA LEU A 107 -7.80 -15.34 -35.51
C LEU A 107 -6.78 -15.27 -36.66
N CYS A 108 -5.60 -14.67 -36.45
CA CYS A 108 -4.54 -14.63 -37.45
C CYS A 108 -3.91 -16.01 -37.73
N GLY A 109 -3.74 -16.82 -36.70
CA GLY A 109 -3.11 -18.13 -36.78
C GLY A 109 -4.01 -19.26 -37.27
N VAL A 110 -5.33 -19.02 -37.38
CA VAL A 110 -6.34 -20.01 -37.79
C VAL A 110 -7.39 -19.34 -38.72
N PRO A 111 -7.05 -19.05 -39.98
CA PRO A 111 -7.95 -18.37 -40.91
C PRO A 111 -9.21 -19.19 -41.27
N GLU A 112 -9.24 -20.49 -40.97
CA GLU A 112 -10.45 -21.32 -41.04
C GLU A 112 -11.53 -20.86 -40.04
N ILE A 113 -11.12 -20.35 -38.86
CA ILE A 113 -12.05 -19.72 -37.90
C ILE A 113 -12.55 -18.38 -38.47
N VAL A 114 -11.68 -17.62 -39.15
CA VAL A 114 -12.07 -16.37 -39.86
C VAL A 114 -13.03 -16.64 -41.04
N GLU A 115 -12.88 -17.77 -41.72
CA GLU A 115 -13.81 -18.24 -42.76
C GLU A 115 -15.19 -18.54 -42.15
N LEU A 116 -15.24 -19.18 -40.98
CA LEU A 116 -16.48 -19.53 -40.27
C LEU A 116 -17.25 -18.30 -39.76
N ILE A 117 -16.56 -17.36 -39.10
CA ILE A 117 -17.20 -16.22 -38.41
C ILE A 117 -17.47 -15.02 -39.33
N GLY A 118 -16.90 -15.02 -40.54
CA GLY A 118 -16.99 -13.92 -41.50
C GLY A 118 -15.83 -12.93 -41.38
N LYS A 119 -15.27 -12.54 -42.54
CA LYS A 119 -14.12 -11.62 -42.61
C LYS A 119 -14.41 -10.24 -42.02
N ALA A 120 -15.62 -9.71 -42.22
CA ALA A 120 -15.99 -8.39 -41.71
C ALA A 120 -16.00 -8.32 -40.17
N ASP A 121 -16.39 -9.41 -39.51
CA ASP A 121 -16.48 -9.50 -38.05
C ASP A 121 -15.14 -9.87 -37.42
N ALA A 122 -14.35 -10.74 -38.06
CA ALA A 122 -12.94 -10.95 -37.72
C ALA A 122 -12.13 -9.65 -37.82
N GLU A 123 -12.34 -8.85 -38.87
CA GLU A 123 -11.67 -7.55 -39.03
C GLU A 123 -12.05 -6.54 -37.95
N GLN A 124 -13.26 -6.60 -37.37
CA GLN A 124 -13.62 -5.75 -36.22
C GLN A 124 -12.76 -6.07 -34.99
N VAL A 125 -12.48 -7.35 -34.71
CA VAL A 125 -11.56 -7.77 -33.63
C VAL A 125 -10.12 -7.33 -33.91
N LEU A 126 -9.64 -7.53 -35.13
CA LEU A 126 -8.26 -7.21 -35.51
C LEU A 126 -8.01 -5.70 -35.43
N ARG A 127 -8.99 -4.88 -35.87
CA ARG A 127 -8.98 -3.41 -35.82
C ARG A 127 -9.34 -2.83 -34.44
N ALA A 128 -9.75 -3.64 -33.46
CA ALA A 128 -10.06 -3.15 -32.12
C ALA A 128 -8.76 -2.72 -31.40
N ASN A 129 -8.67 -1.43 -31.08
CA ASN A 129 -7.61 -0.84 -30.26
C ASN A 129 -8.05 -0.70 -28.81
N GLU A 130 -7.13 -0.40 -27.89
CA GLU A 130 -7.38 -0.29 -26.44
C GLU A 130 -8.39 0.82 -26.05
N HIS A 131 -8.84 1.64 -26.99
CA HIS A 131 -9.85 2.70 -26.78
C HIS A 131 -11.26 2.29 -27.26
N VAL A 132 -11.41 1.06 -27.76
CA VAL A 132 -12.74 0.47 -27.98
C VAL A 132 -13.30 0.07 -26.62
N GLY A 133 -14.39 0.73 -26.21
CA GLY A 133 -15.03 0.48 -24.92
C GLY A 133 -15.36 -0.99 -24.68
N GLU A 134 -15.21 -1.43 -23.43
CA GLU A 134 -15.30 -2.82 -22.99
C GLU A 134 -16.59 -3.53 -23.45
N GLU A 135 -17.73 -2.82 -23.47
CA GLU A 135 -19.01 -3.30 -23.99
C GLU A 135 -18.96 -3.72 -25.48
N LYS A 136 -18.23 -2.97 -26.33
CA LYS A 136 -18.10 -3.31 -27.76
C LYS A 136 -17.21 -4.54 -27.95
N VAL A 137 -16.14 -4.62 -27.15
CA VAL A 137 -15.23 -5.78 -27.13
C VAL A 137 -15.99 -7.04 -26.67
N LYS A 138 -16.80 -6.92 -25.62
CA LYS A 138 -17.73 -7.95 -25.15
C LYS A 138 -18.69 -8.40 -26.25
N ALA A 139 -19.44 -7.47 -26.86
CA ALA A 139 -20.44 -7.80 -27.87
C ALA A 139 -19.85 -8.53 -29.11
N VAL A 140 -18.63 -8.17 -29.53
CA VAL A 140 -17.96 -8.84 -30.66
C VAL A 140 -17.48 -10.24 -30.26
N LEU A 141 -16.93 -10.43 -29.06
CA LEU A 141 -16.55 -11.74 -28.55
C LEU A 141 -17.78 -12.65 -28.35
N GLU A 142 -18.85 -12.11 -27.79
CA GLU A 142 -20.16 -12.76 -27.63
C GLU A 142 -20.70 -13.25 -28.97
N PHE A 143 -20.71 -12.38 -29.99
CA PHE A 143 -21.12 -12.74 -31.35
C PHE A 143 -20.26 -13.86 -31.96
N ILE A 144 -18.94 -13.71 -31.92
CA ILE A 144 -17.99 -14.69 -32.49
C ILE A 144 -18.11 -16.05 -31.81
N PHE A 145 -18.16 -16.06 -30.48
CA PHE A 145 -18.32 -17.30 -29.71
C PHE A 145 -19.68 -17.93 -29.96
N THR A 146 -20.75 -17.12 -30.09
CA THR A 146 -22.10 -17.57 -30.45
C THR A 146 -22.14 -18.23 -31.82
N GLN A 147 -21.55 -17.63 -32.86
CA GLN A 147 -21.48 -18.21 -34.21
C GLN A 147 -20.71 -19.54 -34.21
N LEU A 148 -19.55 -19.58 -33.54
CA LEU A 148 -18.75 -20.79 -33.42
C LEU A 148 -19.51 -21.91 -32.71
N MET A 149 -20.09 -21.61 -31.54
CA MET A 149 -20.79 -22.59 -30.70
C MET A 149 -22.16 -23.03 -31.28
N SER A 150 -22.76 -22.23 -32.17
CA SER A 150 -23.99 -22.58 -32.90
C SER A 150 -23.74 -23.33 -34.21
N SER A 151 -22.47 -23.51 -34.61
CA SER A 151 -22.12 -24.17 -35.87
C SER A 151 -22.46 -25.66 -35.84
N ASN A 152 -22.98 -26.18 -36.95
CA ASN A 152 -23.35 -27.59 -37.05
C ASN A 152 -22.11 -28.51 -37.08
N LYS A 153 -22.34 -29.79 -36.79
CA LYS A 153 -21.28 -30.79 -36.66
C LYS A 153 -20.47 -31.03 -37.94
N ASP A 154 -21.09 -30.94 -39.10
CA ASP A 154 -20.42 -31.17 -40.39
C ASP A 154 -19.45 -30.02 -40.69
N THR A 155 -19.88 -28.76 -40.47
CA THR A 155 -19.02 -27.57 -40.56
C THR A 155 -17.84 -27.63 -39.58
N ILE A 156 -18.08 -28.04 -38.33
CA ILE A 156 -17.01 -28.22 -37.33
C ILE A 156 -16.03 -29.34 -37.73
N SER A 157 -16.54 -30.45 -38.28
CA SER A 157 -15.73 -31.56 -38.79
C SER A 157 -14.82 -31.15 -39.96
N GLU A 158 -15.35 -30.42 -40.94
CA GLU A 158 -14.56 -29.87 -42.05
C GLU A 158 -13.48 -28.89 -41.57
N LEU A 159 -13.82 -28.01 -40.62
CA LEU A 159 -12.90 -27.03 -40.07
C LEU A 159 -11.77 -27.69 -39.27
N ILE A 160 -12.07 -28.70 -38.45
CA ILE A 160 -11.06 -29.53 -37.77
C ILE A 160 -10.16 -30.23 -38.80
N PHE A 161 -10.74 -30.80 -39.86
CA PHE A 161 -9.98 -31.46 -40.93
C PHE A 161 -9.02 -30.51 -41.65
N LYS A 162 -9.44 -29.26 -41.94
CA LYS A 162 -8.58 -28.21 -42.53
C LYS A 162 -7.48 -27.74 -41.57
N ILE A 163 -7.78 -27.62 -40.28
CA ILE A 163 -6.83 -27.09 -39.27
C ILE A 163 -5.77 -28.14 -38.88
N LYS A 164 -6.15 -29.41 -38.75
CA LYS A 164 -5.30 -30.49 -38.19
C LYS A 164 -3.90 -30.62 -38.85
N PRO A 165 -3.72 -30.47 -40.18
CA PRO A 165 -2.39 -30.47 -40.81
C PRO A 165 -1.53 -29.23 -40.52
N ARG A 166 -2.13 -28.15 -40.01
CA ARG A 166 -1.46 -26.85 -39.72
C ARG A 166 -1.07 -26.69 -38.25
N LEU A 167 -1.46 -27.62 -37.38
CA LEU A 167 -1.15 -27.58 -35.95
C LEU A 167 0.24 -28.18 -35.71
N ASN A 168 1.23 -27.33 -35.44
CA ASN A 168 2.57 -27.72 -35.01
C ASN A 168 2.57 -28.21 -33.55
N MET A 169 3.68 -28.79 -33.09
CA MET A 169 3.85 -29.31 -31.72
C MET A 169 3.48 -28.31 -30.61
N GLU A 170 3.62 -27.01 -30.83
CA GLU A 170 3.26 -25.96 -29.85
C GLU A 170 1.74 -25.77 -29.66
N LYS A 171 0.89 -26.33 -30.53
CA LYS A 171 -0.59 -26.31 -30.41
C LYS A 171 -1.16 -27.66 -29.94
N GLU A 172 -0.44 -28.33 -29.03
CA GLU A 172 -0.73 -29.67 -28.52
C GLU A 172 -2.15 -29.84 -27.95
N LEU A 173 -2.70 -28.82 -27.27
CA LEU A 173 -4.01 -28.92 -26.58
C LEU A 173 -5.16 -29.27 -27.54
N VAL A 174 -5.25 -28.60 -28.70
CA VAL A 174 -6.34 -28.83 -29.67
C VAL A 174 -6.29 -30.26 -30.21
N LEU A 175 -5.09 -30.80 -30.46
CA LEU A 175 -4.90 -32.18 -30.91
C LEU A 175 -5.24 -33.19 -29.80
N ARG A 176 -4.89 -32.92 -28.54
CA ARG A 176 -5.28 -33.75 -27.38
C ARG A 176 -6.79 -33.77 -27.18
N LEU A 177 -7.45 -32.61 -27.27
CA LEU A 177 -8.90 -32.49 -27.14
C LEU A 177 -9.64 -33.17 -28.29
N GLU A 178 -9.19 -33.01 -29.54
CA GLU A 178 -9.75 -33.74 -30.69
C GLU A 178 -9.61 -35.26 -30.56
N GLY A 179 -8.48 -35.75 -30.03
CA GLY A 179 -8.30 -37.17 -29.74
C GLY A 179 -9.27 -37.71 -28.66
N GLN A 180 -9.77 -36.85 -27.78
CA GLN A 180 -10.70 -37.19 -26.71
C GLN A 180 -12.17 -36.98 -27.12
N TYR A 181 -12.47 -35.95 -27.90
CA TYR A 181 -13.81 -35.55 -28.33
C TYR A 181 -13.81 -35.21 -29.83
N PRO A 182 -13.73 -36.21 -30.72
CA PRO A 182 -13.62 -35.95 -32.15
C PRO A 182 -14.82 -35.17 -32.68
N THR A 183 -14.58 -34.14 -33.49
CA THR A 183 -15.63 -33.29 -34.11
C THR A 183 -16.53 -32.53 -33.11
N ASP A 184 -16.07 -32.33 -31.87
CA ASP A 184 -16.80 -31.55 -30.84
C ASP A 184 -16.43 -30.07 -30.93
N VAL A 185 -17.44 -29.19 -30.90
CA VAL A 185 -17.26 -27.73 -30.98
C VAL A 185 -16.39 -27.17 -29.84
N GLY A 186 -16.36 -27.85 -28.70
CA GLY A 186 -15.48 -27.58 -27.57
C GLY A 186 -13.98 -27.65 -27.93
N VAL A 187 -13.60 -28.45 -28.91
CA VAL A 187 -12.22 -28.54 -29.42
C VAL A 187 -11.81 -27.21 -30.06
N ILE A 188 -12.61 -26.68 -30.98
CA ILE A 188 -12.31 -25.46 -31.74
C ILE A 188 -12.55 -24.18 -30.93
N ALA A 189 -13.46 -24.22 -29.96
CA ALA A 189 -13.63 -23.12 -29.02
C ALA A 189 -12.57 -23.10 -27.88
N SER A 190 -11.72 -24.12 -27.76
CA SER A 190 -10.67 -24.16 -26.71
C SER A 190 -9.63 -23.03 -26.81
N PRO A 191 -9.18 -22.56 -27.99
CA PRO A 191 -8.23 -21.45 -28.09
C PRO A 191 -8.82 -20.10 -27.67
N PHE A 192 -10.16 -19.96 -27.55
CA PHE A 192 -10.79 -18.73 -27.06
C PHE A 192 -10.75 -18.59 -25.52
N LEU A 193 -10.28 -19.63 -24.81
CA LEU A 193 -10.21 -19.67 -23.35
C LEU A 193 -8.76 -19.71 -22.88
N ASN A 194 -8.47 -19.12 -21.71
CA ASN A 194 -7.11 -19.18 -21.17
C ASN A 194 -6.76 -20.63 -20.82
N HIS A 195 -5.66 -21.14 -21.36
CA HIS A 195 -5.11 -22.44 -21.00
C HIS A 195 -4.15 -22.29 -19.82
N VAL A 196 -4.66 -22.57 -18.63
CA VAL A 196 -3.92 -22.39 -17.37
C VAL A 196 -3.24 -23.70 -16.98
N LYS A 197 -1.97 -23.63 -16.60
CA LYS A 197 -1.25 -24.72 -15.91
C LYS A 197 -1.08 -24.34 -14.44
N LEU A 198 -1.63 -25.17 -13.55
CA LEU A 198 -1.66 -24.94 -12.11
C LEU A 198 -0.75 -25.94 -11.39
N ASN A 199 0.25 -25.40 -10.69
CA ASN A 199 1.00 -26.13 -9.66
C ASN A 199 0.28 -26.05 -8.30
N SER A 200 -0.48 -24.97 -8.07
CA SER A 200 -1.42 -24.77 -6.95
C SER A 200 -2.23 -23.48 -7.20
N GLY A 201 -3.56 -23.49 -7.05
CA GLY A 201 -4.36 -22.27 -7.12
C GLY A 201 -5.81 -22.45 -7.60
N PHE A 202 -6.60 -21.39 -7.44
CA PHE A 202 -8.06 -21.29 -7.62
C PHE A 202 -8.50 -20.94 -9.06
N LEU A 203 -9.79 -21.14 -9.34
CA LEU A 203 -10.50 -20.80 -10.58
C LEU A 203 -11.89 -20.24 -10.20
N GLY A 204 -12.35 -19.15 -10.85
CA GLY A 204 -13.54 -18.38 -10.43
C GLY A 204 -14.91 -18.93 -10.84
N ALA A 205 -15.98 -18.26 -10.41
CA ALA A 205 -17.36 -18.52 -10.84
C ALA A 205 -17.72 -17.72 -12.12
N ASN A 206 -18.86 -18.06 -12.75
CA ASN A 206 -19.46 -17.42 -13.94
C ASN A 206 -18.63 -17.40 -15.24
N GLU A 207 -17.36 -17.83 -15.21
CA GLU A 207 -16.53 -18.00 -16.40
C GLU A 207 -16.67 -19.40 -17.01
N PRO A 208 -16.54 -19.55 -18.35
CA PRO A 208 -16.54 -20.84 -19.00
C PRO A 208 -15.23 -21.57 -18.65
N ASN A 209 -15.35 -22.73 -18.00
CA ASN A 209 -14.23 -23.52 -17.53
C ASN A 209 -14.28 -24.97 -18.02
N ALA A 210 -13.13 -25.65 -18.05
CA ALA A 210 -13.03 -27.10 -18.25
C ALA A 210 -11.72 -27.62 -17.65
N TYR A 211 -11.77 -28.58 -16.74
CA TYR A 211 -10.55 -29.25 -16.28
C TYR A 211 -10.01 -30.19 -17.37
N ILE A 212 -8.71 -30.08 -17.63
CA ILE A 212 -7.92 -30.87 -18.56
C ILE A 212 -7.17 -31.94 -17.72
N PRO A 213 -6.60 -33.02 -18.29
CA PRO A 213 -6.02 -34.09 -17.47
C PRO A 213 -4.96 -33.64 -16.44
N GLY A 214 -5.02 -34.26 -15.26
CA GLY A 214 -4.25 -33.91 -14.06
C GLY A 214 -5.03 -34.28 -12.79
N GLU A 215 -4.44 -34.06 -11.60
CA GLU A 215 -5.10 -34.37 -10.32
C GLU A 215 -5.23 -33.13 -9.43
N CYS A 216 -6.37 -32.98 -8.76
CA CYS A 216 -6.65 -31.87 -7.84
C CYS A 216 -7.62 -32.26 -6.71
N THR A 217 -7.60 -31.50 -5.61
CA THR A 217 -8.73 -31.47 -4.68
C THR A 217 -9.71 -30.39 -5.12
N GLU A 218 -11.00 -30.68 -5.16
CA GLU A 218 -12.05 -29.69 -5.47
C GLU A 218 -12.91 -29.45 -4.23
N CYS A 219 -13.15 -28.19 -3.88
CA CYS A 219 -14.20 -27.79 -2.95
C CYS A 219 -15.20 -26.90 -3.69
N MET A 220 -16.50 -27.12 -3.49
CA MET A 220 -17.56 -26.36 -4.16
C MET A 220 -18.80 -26.26 -3.27
N ALA A 221 -19.71 -25.32 -3.52
CA ALA A 221 -21.01 -25.30 -2.85
C ALA A 221 -21.80 -26.60 -3.12
N THR A 222 -22.71 -27.01 -2.22
CA THR A 222 -23.47 -28.28 -2.28
C THR A 222 -24.56 -28.35 -3.36
N LEU A 223 -24.17 -28.19 -4.63
CA LEU A 223 -25.09 -28.01 -5.77
C LEU A 223 -24.59 -28.71 -7.04
N ASP A 224 -25.52 -29.01 -7.96
CA ASP A 224 -25.19 -29.65 -9.26
C ASP A 224 -25.78 -28.97 -10.49
N ASN A 225 -26.08 -27.67 -10.38
CA ASN A 225 -26.47 -26.82 -11.51
C ASN A 225 -25.24 -26.62 -12.43
N VAL A 226 -25.30 -27.15 -13.65
CA VAL A 226 -24.19 -27.12 -14.63
C VAL A 226 -24.73 -26.91 -16.05
N VAL A 227 -24.45 -25.76 -16.65
CA VAL A 227 -24.71 -25.50 -18.08
C VAL A 227 -23.48 -25.93 -18.87
N ARG A 228 -23.66 -26.71 -19.94
CA ARG A 228 -22.54 -27.33 -20.68
C ARG A 228 -22.38 -26.78 -22.10
N ALA A 229 -21.12 -26.68 -22.52
CA ALA A 229 -20.64 -25.85 -23.62
C ALA A 229 -19.62 -26.59 -24.52
N GLY A 230 -19.84 -27.88 -24.77
CA GLY A 230 -18.92 -28.76 -25.50
C GLY A 230 -18.02 -29.63 -24.60
N LEU A 231 -17.12 -30.38 -25.23
CA LEU A 231 -16.31 -31.45 -24.62
C LEU A 231 -17.18 -32.48 -23.87
N THR A 232 -18.35 -32.80 -24.41
CA THR A 232 -19.33 -33.63 -23.70
C THR A 232 -20.35 -34.32 -24.59
N SER A 233 -20.69 -35.57 -24.23
CA SER A 233 -21.84 -36.30 -24.77
C SER A 233 -23.15 -36.05 -24.01
N LYS A 234 -23.11 -35.28 -22.91
CA LYS A 234 -24.31 -34.88 -22.15
C LYS A 234 -25.05 -33.75 -22.87
N HIS A 235 -26.31 -33.51 -22.45
CA HIS A 235 -27.10 -32.39 -22.95
C HIS A 235 -26.38 -31.04 -22.74
N GLN A 236 -26.51 -30.16 -23.73
CA GLN A 236 -25.90 -28.83 -23.80
C GLN A 236 -27.04 -27.83 -24.04
N ASP A 237 -27.20 -26.86 -23.14
CA ASP A 237 -28.14 -25.76 -23.34
C ASP A 237 -27.39 -24.52 -23.83
N ILE A 238 -27.29 -24.44 -25.15
CA ILE A 238 -26.48 -23.43 -25.85
C ILE A 238 -27.12 -22.03 -25.71
N GLN A 239 -28.44 -21.93 -25.55
CA GLN A 239 -29.12 -20.64 -25.41
C GLN A 239 -28.91 -20.04 -24.01
N ILE A 240 -29.10 -20.86 -22.96
CA ILE A 240 -28.81 -20.42 -21.58
C ILE A 240 -27.33 -20.07 -21.45
N LEU A 241 -26.44 -20.87 -22.04
CA LEU A 241 -25.00 -20.63 -22.04
C LEU A 241 -24.63 -19.22 -22.54
N PHE A 242 -25.14 -18.77 -23.68
CA PHE A 242 -24.77 -17.43 -24.17
C PHE A 242 -25.31 -16.32 -23.27
N SER A 243 -26.53 -16.48 -22.76
CA SER A 243 -27.15 -15.47 -21.87
C SER A 243 -26.47 -15.31 -20.51
N MET A 244 -25.76 -16.34 -20.03
CA MET A 244 -25.16 -16.35 -18.69
C MET A 244 -23.67 -15.96 -18.65
N LEU A 245 -22.98 -15.97 -19.80
CA LEU A 245 -21.55 -15.71 -19.82
C LEU A 245 -21.27 -14.21 -19.64
N THR A 246 -20.35 -13.90 -18.75
CA THR A 246 -19.83 -12.54 -18.51
C THR A 246 -19.19 -11.95 -19.78
N TYR A 247 -18.55 -12.82 -20.58
CA TYR A 247 -17.60 -12.48 -21.64
C TYR A 247 -16.44 -11.58 -21.16
N GLN A 248 -16.10 -11.66 -19.86
CA GLN A 248 -14.98 -10.93 -19.29
C GLN A 248 -13.66 -11.50 -19.84
N GLN A 249 -12.73 -10.61 -20.19
CA GLN A 249 -11.49 -10.96 -20.86
C GLN A 249 -10.28 -10.72 -19.96
N GLY A 250 -9.35 -11.67 -19.97
CA GLY A 250 -8.07 -11.55 -19.26
C GLY A 250 -7.61 -12.89 -18.70
N PHE A 251 -6.37 -12.91 -18.20
CA PHE A 251 -5.87 -14.08 -17.49
C PHE A 251 -6.52 -14.16 -16.10
N PRO A 252 -7.00 -15.33 -15.66
CA PRO A 252 -7.71 -15.45 -14.39
C PRO A 252 -6.83 -15.20 -13.16
N GLU A 253 -7.44 -14.67 -12.10
CA GLU A 253 -6.76 -14.47 -10.82
C GLU A 253 -6.54 -15.80 -10.09
N ILE A 254 -5.28 -16.22 -10.00
CA ILE A 254 -4.88 -17.44 -9.29
C ILE A 254 -4.69 -17.10 -7.81
N LEU A 255 -5.62 -17.54 -6.95
CA LEU A 255 -5.58 -17.30 -5.50
C LEU A 255 -4.30 -17.86 -4.85
N VAL A 256 -3.56 -16.99 -4.16
CA VAL A 256 -2.36 -17.35 -3.40
C VAL A 256 -2.74 -17.70 -1.95
N GLY A 257 -2.33 -18.88 -1.48
CA GLY A 257 -2.62 -19.33 -0.12
C GLY A 257 -1.84 -18.58 0.96
N VAL A 258 -2.52 -18.17 2.03
CA VAL A 258 -1.98 -17.47 3.20
C VAL A 258 -1.34 -18.47 4.17
N SER A 259 -0.11 -18.25 4.59
CA SER A 259 0.57 -19.14 5.56
C SER A 259 -0.02 -18.97 6.97
N MET A 260 -0.64 -20.02 7.50
CA MET A 260 -1.21 -20.05 8.86
C MET A 260 -0.16 -20.45 9.91
N ASN A 261 0.76 -21.32 9.51
CA ASN A 261 1.92 -21.79 10.28
C ASN A 261 2.98 -22.31 9.29
N PRO A 262 4.18 -22.78 9.72
CA PRO A 262 5.23 -23.24 8.80
C PRO A 262 4.85 -24.40 7.85
N TYR A 263 3.79 -25.14 8.16
CA TYR A 263 3.36 -26.35 7.45
C TYR A 263 2.02 -26.19 6.72
N THR A 264 1.19 -25.23 7.13
CA THR A 264 -0.19 -25.05 6.63
C THR A 264 -0.39 -23.73 5.90
N LYS A 265 -0.89 -23.81 4.66
CA LYS A 265 -1.40 -22.67 3.87
C LYS A 265 -2.91 -22.74 3.72
N ARG A 266 -3.61 -21.63 3.93
CA ARG A 266 -5.06 -21.48 3.78
C ARG A 266 -5.42 -20.74 2.49
N TYR A 267 -6.36 -21.29 1.75
CA TYR A 267 -6.98 -20.67 0.58
C TYR A 267 -8.36 -20.14 0.98
N LEU A 268 -8.50 -18.81 0.91
CA LEU A 268 -9.70 -18.06 1.30
C LEU A 268 -10.40 -17.46 0.06
N PRO A 269 -11.36 -18.16 -0.55
CA PRO A 269 -12.12 -17.63 -1.68
C PRO A 269 -13.07 -16.49 -1.24
N PRO A 270 -13.65 -15.74 -2.21
CA PRO A 270 -14.48 -14.56 -1.93
C PRO A 270 -15.97 -14.87 -1.60
N PHE A 271 -16.28 -16.09 -1.14
CA PHE A 271 -17.65 -16.55 -0.86
C PHE A 271 -17.71 -17.37 0.45
N ASP A 272 -18.90 -17.46 1.05
CA ASP A 272 -19.09 -17.87 2.44
C ASP A 272 -18.99 -19.38 2.69
N GLU A 273 -19.21 -20.19 1.67
CA GLU A 273 -19.47 -21.62 1.82
C GLU A 273 -18.26 -22.37 2.36
N PHE A 274 -17.03 -22.08 1.88
CA PHE A 274 -15.84 -22.83 2.27
C PHE A 274 -14.51 -22.07 2.26
N GLU A 275 -13.57 -22.57 3.07
CA GLU A 275 -12.12 -22.35 3.03
C GLU A 275 -11.41 -23.71 2.91
N VAL A 276 -10.18 -23.76 2.39
CA VAL A 276 -9.37 -24.99 2.37
C VAL A 276 -7.96 -24.73 2.89
N ASP A 277 -7.54 -25.51 3.89
CA ASP A 277 -6.16 -25.60 4.34
C ASP A 277 -5.45 -26.75 3.59
N CYS A 278 -4.27 -26.47 3.03
CA CYS A 278 -3.30 -27.46 2.59
C CYS A 278 -2.17 -27.52 3.62
N CYS A 279 -1.86 -28.70 4.14
CA CYS A 279 -0.81 -28.92 5.12
C CYS A 279 0.17 -29.99 4.65
N ILE A 280 1.45 -29.62 4.57
CA ILE A 280 2.57 -30.51 4.27
C ILE A 280 3.43 -30.60 5.52
N LEU A 281 3.35 -31.73 6.22
CA LEU A 281 3.94 -31.93 7.54
C LEU A 281 5.17 -32.85 7.42
N PRO A 282 6.40 -32.32 7.63
CA PRO A 282 7.62 -33.12 7.53
C PRO A 282 7.66 -34.30 8.51
N GLN A 283 8.52 -35.29 8.23
CA GLN A 283 8.76 -36.44 9.11
C GLN A 283 8.94 -36.02 10.58
N ALA A 284 8.25 -36.71 11.50
CA ALA A 284 8.25 -36.46 12.95
C ALA A 284 7.82 -35.04 13.40
N ALA A 285 7.31 -34.18 12.50
CA ALA A 285 6.69 -32.92 12.89
C ALA A 285 5.24 -33.14 13.38
N SER A 286 4.71 -32.17 14.13
CA SER A 286 3.29 -32.14 14.52
C SER A 286 2.71 -30.74 14.37
N VAL A 287 1.41 -30.67 14.11
CA VAL A 287 0.64 -29.45 13.94
C VAL A 287 -0.65 -29.54 14.75
N VAL A 288 -1.10 -28.41 15.28
CA VAL A 288 -2.40 -28.28 15.96
C VAL A 288 -3.33 -27.49 15.04
N PHE A 289 -4.48 -28.04 14.71
CA PHE A 289 -5.58 -27.31 14.08
C PHE A 289 -6.51 -26.83 15.21
N PRO A 290 -6.59 -25.51 15.45
CA PRO A 290 -7.41 -24.98 16.54
C PRO A 290 -8.90 -25.24 16.28
N SER A 291 -9.69 -25.23 17.35
CA SER A 291 -11.15 -25.31 17.27
C SER A 291 -11.74 -24.18 16.41
N VAL A 292 -12.62 -24.52 15.47
CA VAL A 292 -13.32 -23.58 14.57
C VAL A 292 -14.84 -23.67 14.73
N PRO A 293 -15.62 -22.60 14.50
CA PRO A 293 -17.08 -22.58 14.69
C PRO A 293 -17.88 -23.31 13.59
N GLY A 294 -17.25 -24.20 12.82
CA GLY A 294 -17.88 -24.97 11.73
C GLY A 294 -17.25 -26.37 11.57
N PRO A 295 -17.91 -27.30 10.86
CA PRO A 295 -17.40 -28.64 10.64
C PRO A 295 -16.16 -28.61 9.75
N SER A 296 -15.35 -29.66 9.79
CA SER A 296 -14.16 -29.78 8.93
C SER A 296 -13.87 -31.22 8.53
N PRO A 297 -14.10 -31.62 7.26
CA PRO A 297 -13.55 -32.85 6.74
C PRO A 297 -12.06 -32.69 6.43
N PHE A 298 -11.26 -33.65 6.89
CA PHE A 298 -9.85 -33.81 6.59
C PHE A 298 -9.64 -34.98 5.63
N LEU A 299 -8.69 -34.83 4.73
CA LEU A 299 -8.34 -35.77 3.67
C LEU A 299 -6.83 -35.96 3.66
N ILE A 300 -6.36 -37.19 3.85
CA ILE A 300 -4.93 -37.51 3.83
C ILE A 300 -4.54 -37.97 2.43
N MET A 301 -3.74 -37.16 1.74
CA MET A 301 -3.37 -37.38 0.33
C MET A 301 -2.08 -38.18 0.15
N ALA A 302 -1.14 -38.10 1.10
CA ALA A 302 0.07 -38.91 1.09
C ALA A 302 0.61 -39.11 2.51
N GLY A 303 1.32 -40.21 2.73
CA GLY A 303 2.03 -40.49 3.97
C GLY A 303 1.20 -41.15 5.06
N LYS A 304 1.75 -41.18 6.29
CA LYS A 304 1.15 -41.79 7.48
C LYS A 304 1.45 -40.98 8.73
N GLY A 305 0.53 -40.97 9.67
CA GLY A 305 0.65 -40.21 10.92
C GLY A 305 -0.34 -40.68 11.98
N THR A 306 -0.51 -39.86 13.00
CA THR A 306 -1.55 -40.02 14.01
C THR A 306 -2.34 -38.73 14.20
N ILE A 307 -3.62 -38.88 14.54
CA ILE A 307 -4.49 -37.79 14.98
C ILE A 307 -4.88 -38.01 16.44
N HIS A 308 -4.91 -36.92 17.20
CA HIS A 308 -5.34 -36.87 18.60
C HIS A 308 -6.42 -35.79 18.73
N ALA A 309 -7.61 -36.17 19.22
CA ALA A 309 -8.79 -35.31 19.26
C ALA A 309 -9.38 -35.26 20.68
N GLY A 310 -8.82 -34.38 21.52
CA GLY A 310 -9.26 -34.18 22.90
C GLY A 310 -9.28 -35.47 23.74
N PHE A 311 -10.48 -35.89 24.17
CA PHE A 311 -10.69 -37.10 24.99
C PHE A 311 -10.71 -38.41 24.18
N ALA A 312 -10.75 -38.35 22.85
CA ALA A 312 -10.56 -39.52 22.00
C ALA A 312 -9.06 -39.82 21.87
N GLY A 313 -8.68 -41.08 22.08
CA GLY A 313 -7.28 -41.51 22.07
C GLY A 313 -6.60 -41.35 20.71
N GLU A 314 -5.31 -41.69 20.66
CA GLU A 314 -4.52 -41.58 19.44
C GLU A 314 -5.02 -42.57 18.35
N HIS A 315 -5.37 -42.03 17.18
CA HIS A 315 -5.81 -42.81 16.03
C HIS A 315 -4.78 -42.73 14.89
N VAL A 316 -4.42 -43.87 14.30
CA VAL A 316 -3.52 -43.94 13.15
C VAL A 316 -4.25 -43.52 11.88
N ILE A 317 -3.61 -42.67 11.09
CA ILE A 317 -4.12 -42.15 9.81
C ILE A 317 -3.08 -42.35 8.70
N GLY A 318 -3.54 -42.41 7.46
CA GLY A 318 -2.66 -42.50 6.30
C GLY A 318 -3.39 -42.20 5.00
N GLU A 319 -2.66 -42.20 3.89
CA GLU A 319 -3.17 -42.01 2.53
C GLU A 319 -4.54 -42.65 2.27
N GLY A 320 -5.47 -41.87 1.73
CA GLY A 320 -6.87 -42.26 1.50
C GLY A 320 -7.78 -42.16 2.73
N SER A 321 -7.26 -41.85 3.92
CA SER A 321 -8.09 -41.61 5.11
C SER A 321 -8.87 -40.30 4.98
N VAL A 322 -10.17 -40.37 5.25
CA VAL A 322 -11.06 -39.20 5.37
C VAL A 322 -11.64 -39.17 6.78
N LEU A 323 -11.57 -38.01 7.43
CA LEU A 323 -12.02 -37.79 8.80
C LEU A 323 -13.04 -36.67 8.82
N PHE A 324 -14.08 -36.78 9.63
CA PHE A 324 -14.98 -35.67 9.93
C PHE A 324 -14.69 -35.13 11.32
N VAL A 325 -14.35 -33.84 11.43
CA VAL A 325 -14.12 -33.15 12.70
C VAL A 325 -15.30 -32.21 12.96
N PRO A 326 -16.04 -32.37 14.08
CA PRO A 326 -17.10 -31.46 14.49
C PRO A 326 -16.62 -30.02 14.71
N ALA A 327 -17.56 -29.08 14.64
CA ALA A 327 -17.33 -27.72 15.09
C ALA A 327 -16.86 -27.67 16.55
N ASN A 328 -16.06 -26.67 16.86
CA ASN A 328 -15.45 -26.37 18.17
C ASN A 328 -14.52 -27.47 18.73
N MET A 329 -14.07 -28.41 17.89
CA MET A 329 -13.08 -29.43 18.28
C MET A 329 -11.67 -29.03 17.81
N GLU A 330 -10.72 -28.95 18.75
CA GLU A 330 -9.28 -28.90 18.43
C GLU A 330 -8.77 -30.31 18.12
N ILE A 331 -7.86 -30.42 17.14
CA ILE A 331 -7.13 -31.65 16.85
C ILE A 331 -5.62 -31.38 16.77
N ARG A 332 -4.82 -32.39 17.15
CA ARG A 332 -3.39 -32.45 16.83
C ARG A 332 -3.15 -33.56 15.82
N ILE A 333 -2.34 -33.29 14.80
CA ILE A 333 -1.87 -34.28 13.83
C ILE A 333 -0.35 -34.35 13.89
N ALA A 334 0.21 -35.56 13.90
CA ALA A 334 1.65 -35.82 13.87
C ALA A 334 2.01 -36.71 12.69
N ALA A 335 3.08 -36.35 11.97
CA ALA A 335 3.65 -37.20 10.92
C ALA A 335 4.49 -38.32 11.53
N SER A 336 4.47 -39.50 10.91
CA SER A 336 5.24 -40.66 11.38
C SER A 336 6.65 -40.69 10.75
N SER A 337 7.03 -41.76 10.05
CA SER A 337 8.35 -41.96 9.46
C SER A 337 8.52 -41.35 8.05
N MET A 338 7.50 -40.68 7.52
CA MET A 338 7.50 -40.01 6.21
C MET A 338 6.75 -38.68 6.33
N GLU A 339 6.92 -37.81 5.34
CA GLU A 339 6.10 -36.61 5.17
C GLU A 339 4.61 -36.98 5.06
N LEU A 340 3.74 -36.15 5.64
CA LEU A 340 2.29 -36.32 5.64
C LEU A 340 1.66 -35.12 4.94
N GLN A 341 1.03 -35.36 3.79
CA GLN A 341 0.29 -34.35 3.04
C GLN A 341 -1.20 -34.52 3.31
N LEU A 342 -1.86 -33.45 3.76
CA LEU A 342 -3.29 -33.45 4.03
C LEU A 342 -3.96 -32.15 3.65
N TYR A 343 -5.25 -32.24 3.38
CA TYR A 343 -6.12 -31.11 3.08
C TYR A 343 -7.31 -31.13 4.04
N ARG A 344 -7.74 -29.94 4.45
CA ARG A 344 -8.91 -29.73 5.32
C ARG A 344 -9.80 -28.70 4.65
N ALA A 345 -11.04 -29.06 4.34
CA ALA A 345 -12.06 -28.07 4.06
C ALA A 345 -12.73 -27.62 5.37
N GLY A 346 -13.19 -26.38 5.42
CA GLY A 346 -13.99 -25.83 6.52
C GLY A 346 -14.93 -24.75 5.98
N VAL A 347 -15.85 -24.24 6.78
CA VAL A 347 -16.68 -23.09 6.40
C VAL A 347 -15.83 -21.81 6.41
N ASN A 348 -16.05 -20.90 5.46
CA ASN A 348 -15.18 -19.73 5.30
C ASN A 348 -15.21 -18.86 6.56
N SER A 349 -14.03 -18.58 7.13
CA SER A 349 -13.89 -17.72 8.32
C SER A 349 -14.30 -16.26 8.13
N ARG A 350 -14.71 -15.85 6.92
CA ARG A 350 -15.39 -14.57 6.63
C ARG A 350 -16.85 -14.53 7.08
N VAL A 351 -17.51 -15.68 7.31
CA VAL A 351 -18.89 -15.73 7.79
C VAL A 351 -18.98 -14.96 9.12
N PRO A 352 -19.88 -13.96 9.25
CA PRO A 352 -20.01 -13.22 10.49
C PRO A 352 -20.44 -14.14 11.63
N LYS A 353 -19.67 -14.14 12.72
CA LYS A 353 -20.02 -14.94 13.90
C LYS A 353 -21.38 -14.50 14.45
N MET A 354 -22.39 -15.35 14.30
CA MET A 354 -23.65 -15.19 15.02
C MET A 354 -23.40 -15.56 16.48
N VAL A 355 -23.03 -14.54 17.26
CA VAL A 355 -23.01 -14.59 18.72
C VAL A 355 -24.41 -14.99 19.18
N VAL A 356 -24.54 -16.13 19.84
CA VAL A 356 -25.72 -16.44 20.63
C VAL A 356 -25.79 -15.40 21.74
N GLU A 357 -26.92 -14.72 21.84
CA GLU A 357 -27.17 -13.63 22.77
C GLU A 357 -26.85 -14.05 24.23
N ASP A 358 -25.73 -13.55 24.74
CA ASP A 358 -25.66 -13.09 26.12
C ASP A 358 -25.79 -11.55 26.03
N ASP A 359 -26.96 -11.05 26.40
CA ASP A 359 -27.58 -9.81 25.90
C ASP A 359 -26.99 -8.53 26.53
N ASN A 360 -25.65 -8.41 26.57
CA ASN A 360 -24.96 -7.20 27.05
C ASN A 360 -23.46 -7.05 26.66
N SER A 361 -22.87 -7.92 25.83
CA SER A 361 -21.45 -7.72 25.42
C SER A 361 -21.32 -6.67 24.31
N GLU A 362 -21.00 -5.44 24.70
CA GLU A 362 -20.77 -4.32 23.78
C GLU A 362 -19.56 -4.57 22.87
N LYS A 363 -19.60 -4.11 21.61
CA LYS A 363 -18.55 -4.42 20.63
C LYS A 363 -17.20 -3.85 21.09
N PRO A 364 -16.07 -4.54 20.90
CA PRO A 364 -14.75 -4.02 21.29
C PRO A 364 -14.42 -2.64 20.71
N LEU A 365 -14.92 -2.32 19.51
CA LEU A 365 -14.79 -0.98 18.92
C LEU A 365 -15.51 0.09 19.74
N ASP A 366 -16.77 -0.15 20.09
CA ASP A 366 -17.57 0.77 20.90
C ASP A 366 -16.96 0.92 22.31
N LEU A 367 -16.50 -0.18 22.91
CA LEU A 367 -15.81 -0.20 24.20
C LEU A 367 -14.50 0.63 24.19
N PHE A 368 -13.70 0.51 23.14
CA PHE A 368 -12.43 1.24 23.00
C PHE A 368 -12.65 2.72 22.69
N LEU A 369 -13.65 3.05 21.87
CA LEU A 369 -14.09 4.44 21.62
C LEU A 369 -14.62 5.10 22.91
N LYS A 370 -15.38 4.37 23.74
CA LYS A 370 -15.93 4.86 25.02
C LYS A 370 -14.87 5.23 26.04
N ILE A 371 -13.72 4.55 26.08
CA ILE A 371 -12.59 4.97 26.93
C ILE A 371 -11.78 6.14 26.34
N GLY A 372 -12.19 6.69 25.19
CA GLY A 372 -11.58 7.87 24.58
C GLY A 372 -10.34 7.58 23.73
N LEU A 373 -10.11 6.33 23.33
CA LEU A 373 -9.17 6.04 22.23
C LEU A 373 -9.74 6.62 20.92
N ASP A 374 -8.87 7.18 20.09
CA ASP A 374 -9.26 7.54 18.73
C ASP A 374 -9.62 6.29 17.92
N GLU A 375 -10.52 6.47 16.96
CA GLU A 375 -11.10 5.37 16.17
C GLU A 375 -10.04 4.53 15.46
N ARG A 376 -8.98 5.17 14.95
CA ARG A 376 -7.85 4.47 14.35
C ARG A 376 -7.09 3.61 15.35
N THR A 377 -6.76 4.12 16.54
CA THR A 377 -6.12 3.31 17.59
C THR A 377 -7.04 2.18 18.04
N ALA A 378 -8.35 2.41 18.17
CA ALA A 378 -9.33 1.38 18.50
C ALA A 378 -9.38 0.26 17.44
N ARG A 379 -9.50 0.60 16.15
CA ARG A 379 -9.50 -0.36 15.02
C ARG A 379 -8.19 -1.12 14.90
N ASN A 380 -7.05 -0.44 14.96
CA ASN A 380 -5.72 -1.08 14.99
C ASN A 380 -5.55 -2.02 16.19
N THR A 381 -6.12 -1.66 17.34
CA THR A 381 -6.10 -2.52 18.52
C THR A 381 -6.92 -3.79 18.31
N ILE A 382 -8.09 -3.69 17.66
CA ILE A 382 -8.94 -4.85 17.31
C ILE A 382 -8.26 -5.76 16.30
N ALA A 383 -7.53 -5.20 15.33
CA ALA A 383 -6.74 -5.97 14.36
C ALA A 383 -5.63 -6.81 15.03
N ASN A 384 -5.19 -6.44 16.24
CA ASN A 384 -4.23 -7.20 17.03
C ASN A 384 -4.93 -7.95 18.18
N ASN A 385 -5.48 -9.13 17.87
CA ASN A 385 -6.21 -10.00 18.82
C ASN A 385 -5.61 -10.10 20.24
N LYS A 386 -4.27 -10.10 20.37
CA LYS A 386 -3.59 -10.15 21.67
C LYS A 386 -3.76 -8.84 22.46
N VAL A 387 -3.60 -7.69 21.79
CA VAL A 387 -3.82 -6.37 22.40
C VAL A 387 -5.32 -6.12 22.60
N THR A 388 -6.19 -6.58 21.69
CA THR A 388 -7.66 -6.59 21.90
C THR A 388 -8.03 -7.27 23.21
N ALA A 389 -7.58 -8.53 23.39
CA ALA A 389 -7.91 -9.30 24.59
C ALA A 389 -7.32 -8.66 25.86
N ASN A 390 -6.07 -8.19 25.81
CA ASN A 390 -5.42 -7.51 26.93
C ASN A 390 -6.13 -6.20 27.31
N LEU A 391 -6.50 -5.37 26.33
CA LEU A 391 -7.16 -4.08 26.57
C LEU A 391 -8.58 -4.27 27.08
N THR A 392 -9.37 -5.16 26.46
CA THR A 392 -10.69 -5.52 26.97
C THR A 392 -10.61 -6.02 28.42
N ALA A 393 -9.68 -6.92 28.73
CA ALA A 393 -9.45 -7.37 30.10
C ALA A 393 -9.09 -6.21 31.06
N VAL A 394 -8.21 -5.29 30.65
CA VAL A 394 -7.85 -4.10 31.45
C VAL A 394 -9.03 -3.15 31.67
N ILE A 395 -9.91 -2.95 30.68
CA ILE A 395 -11.10 -2.09 30.81
C ILE A 395 -12.12 -2.71 31.77
N HIS A 396 -12.35 -4.03 31.70
CA HIS A 396 -13.21 -4.75 32.64
C HIS A 396 -12.61 -4.78 34.06
N GLU A 397 -11.30 -4.99 34.20
CA GLU A 397 -10.57 -4.98 35.49
C GLU A 397 -10.57 -3.60 36.15
N ALA A 398 -10.53 -2.52 35.34
CA ALA A 398 -10.70 -1.14 35.80
C ALA A 398 -12.17 -0.74 36.05
N ALA A 399 -13.14 -1.60 35.73
CA ALA A 399 -14.58 -1.33 35.78
C ALA A 399 -15.04 -0.09 34.97
N LEU A 400 -14.41 0.19 33.83
CA LEU A 400 -14.66 1.37 32.98
C LEU A 400 -15.38 1.07 31.66
N THR A 401 -16.23 0.04 31.62
CA THR A 401 -17.01 -0.34 30.42
C THR A 401 -17.97 0.75 29.95
N ASN A 402 -18.45 1.60 30.86
CA ASN A 402 -19.31 2.75 30.53
C ASN A 402 -18.52 3.96 29.98
N GLY A 403 -17.21 3.86 29.83
CA GLY A 403 -16.33 4.88 29.28
C GLY A 403 -15.58 5.74 30.32
N CYS A 404 -14.60 6.50 29.85
CA CYS A 404 -13.81 7.42 30.66
C CYS A 404 -13.21 8.55 29.80
N ASN A 405 -12.52 9.50 30.42
CA ASN A 405 -11.85 10.57 29.68
C ASN A 405 -10.59 10.05 28.95
N ARG A 406 -10.22 10.70 27.84
CA ARG A 406 -9.08 10.30 26.99
C ARG A 406 -7.74 10.22 27.73
N THR A 407 -7.53 11.00 28.79
CA THR A 407 -6.30 10.92 29.59
C THR A 407 -6.22 9.59 30.32
N VAL A 408 -7.31 9.18 30.98
CA VAL A 408 -7.43 7.86 31.63
C VAL A 408 -7.33 6.73 30.60
N GLY A 409 -8.06 6.81 29.48
CA GLY A 409 -8.01 5.81 28.41
C GLY A 409 -6.61 5.56 27.83
N ASN A 410 -5.84 6.62 27.59
CA ASN A 410 -4.46 6.51 27.11
C ASN A 410 -3.53 5.81 28.13
N LEU A 411 -3.75 6.01 29.43
CA LEU A 411 -3.02 5.30 30.49
C LEU A 411 -3.42 3.81 30.53
N LEU A 412 -4.72 3.48 30.42
CA LEU A 412 -5.20 2.09 30.32
C LEU A 412 -4.62 1.36 29.11
N TYR A 413 -4.56 2.02 27.95
CA TYR A 413 -3.95 1.47 26.74
C TYR A 413 -2.45 1.21 26.92
N THR A 414 -1.75 2.10 27.62
CA THR A 414 -0.33 1.94 27.95
C THR A 414 -0.13 0.77 28.92
N VAL A 415 -1.03 0.55 29.88
CA VAL A 415 -1.05 -0.66 30.74
C VAL A 415 -1.27 -1.93 29.92
N ALA A 416 -2.26 -1.96 29.02
CA ALA A 416 -2.57 -3.14 28.21
C ALA A 416 -1.43 -3.57 27.26
N THR A 417 -0.54 -2.63 26.88
CA THR A 417 0.56 -2.84 25.93
C THR A 417 1.93 -3.00 26.57
N LYS A 418 2.22 -2.32 27.70
CA LYS A 418 3.56 -2.27 28.32
C LYS A 418 3.68 -2.86 29.73
N PHE A 419 2.58 -3.22 30.40
CA PHE A 419 2.65 -3.64 31.80
C PHE A 419 3.60 -4.86 31.99
N PRO A 420 4.52 -4.84 32.97
CA PRO A 420 5.53 -5.88 33.15
C PRO A 420 4.94 -7.27 33.43
N ALA A 421 5.28 -8.24 32.56
CA ALA A 421 4.72 -9.59 32.61
C ALA A 421 5.11 -10.39 33.87
N ASN A 422 6.24 -10.06 34.51
CA ASN A 422 6.68 -10.65 35.77
C ASN A 422 5.92 -10.11 37.01
N ALA A 423 5.06 -9.11 36.84
CA ALA A 423 4.42 -8.38 37.94
C ALA A 423 2.88 -8.30 37.83
N LEU A 424 2.26 -9.15 37.00
CA LEU A 424 0.82 -9.09 36.66
C LEU A 424 -0.12 -9.08 37.87
N VAL A 425 0.30 -9.66 39.01
CA VAL A 425 -0.43 -9.63 40.29
C VAL A 425 -0.72 -8.21 40.80
N HIS A 426 0.08 -7.21 40.44
CA HIS A 426 -0.10 -5.83 40.89
C HIS A 426 -0.91 -4.94 39.93
N ARG A 427 -1.31 -5.47 38.75
CA ARG A 427 -2.09 -4.72 37.76
C ARG A 427 -3.41 -4.13 38.31
N PRO A 428 -4.22 -4.87 39.11
CA PRO A 428 -5.46 -4.31 39.66
C PRO A 428 -5.22 -3.09 40.55
N THR A 429 -4.13 -3.10 41.33
CA THR A 429 -3.73 -1.97 42.18
C THR A 429 -3.39 -0.75 41.33
N LEU A 430 -2.57 -0.90 40.29
CA LEU A 430 -2.23 0.20 39.40
C LEU A 430 -3.46 0.82 38.73
N LEU A 431 -4.42 0.00 38.31
CA LEU A 431 -5.66 0.48 37.69
C LEU A 431 -6.48 1.35 38.66
N GLN A 432 -6.57 1.00 39.95
CA GLN A 432 -7.22 1.86 40.95
C GLN A 432 -6.55 3.23 41.08
N TYR A 433 -5.22 3.31 40.98
CA TYR A 433 -4.47 4.58 41.03
C TYR A 433 -4.69 5.45 39.78
N ILE A 434 -4.91 4.84 38.62
CA ILE A 434 -5.27 5.54 37.37
C ILE A 434 -6.72 6.04 37.44
N VAL A 435 -7.67 5.18 37.83
CA VAL A 435 -9.10 5.53 37.94
C VAL A 435 -9.33 6.64 38.97
N SER A 436 -8.67 6.58 40.13
CA SER A 436 -8.72 7.64 41.16
C SER A 436 -7.94 8.92 40.81
N SER A 437 -7.33 8.99 39.62
CA SER A 437 -6.49 10.13 39.18
C SER A 437 -5.33 10.45 40.14
N LYS A 438 -4.81 9.44 40.86
CA LYS A 438 -3.57 9.53 41.64
C LYS A 438 -2.34 9.46 40.73
N ILE A 439 -2.38 8.60 39.71
CA ILE A 439 -1.42 8.56 38.60
C ILE A 439 -2.07 9.25 37.41
N LYS A 440 -1.56 10.44 37.07
CA LYS A 440 -2.12 11.37 36.06
C LYS A 440 -1.25 11.48 34.81
N THR A 441 0.06 11.27 34.94
CA THR A 441 1.03 11.51 33.85
C THR A 441 1.72 10.22 33.38
N PRO A 442 2.21 10.16 32.11
CA PRO A 442 3.01 9.04 31.62
C PRO A 442 4.31 8.82 32.41
N ALA A 443 4.88 9.87 33.02
CA ALA A 443 6.08 9.76 33.84
C ALA A 443 5.82 8.97 35.14
N GLN A 444 4.70 9.25 35.81
CA GLN A 444 4.24 8.49 36.98
C GLN A 444 3.93 7.03 36.61
N LEU A 445 3.38 6.78 35.41
CA LEU A 445 3.07 5.43 34.94
C LEU A 445 4.33 4.60 34.60
N GLU A 446 5.31 5.17 33.90
CA GLU A 446 6.57 4.49 33.61
C GLU A 446 7.43 4.28 34.88
N ALA A 447 7.33 5.19 35.87
CA ALA A 447 7.89 4.97 37.21
C ALA A 447 7.22 3.78 37.91
N ALA A 448 5.89 3.67 37.86
CA ALA A 448 5.16 2.52 38.39
C ALA A 448 5.54 1.21 37.70
N PHE A 449 5.68 1.19 36.37
CA PHE A 449 6.19 0.01 35.65
C PHE A 449 7.61 -0.35 36.06
N SER A 450 8.49 0.63 36.28
CA SER A 450 9.87 0.41 36.72
C SER A 450 9.90 -0.22 38.12
N PHE A 451 9.11 0.30 39.05
CA PHE A 451 8.94 -0.24 40.40
C PHE A 451 8.41 -1.69 40.37
N TYR A 452 7.31 -1.93 39.63
CA TYR A 452 6.75 -3.29 39.48
C TYR A 452 7.71 -4.26 38.78
N SER A 453 8.48 -3.79 37.79
CA SER A 453 9.50 -4.62 37.14
C SER A 453 10.60 -5.07 38.10
N SER A 454 10.98 -4.23 39.07
CA SER A 454 12.01 -4.55 40.06
C SER A 454 11.56 -5.50 41.17
N ILE A 455 10.31 -5.41 41.64
CA ILE A 455 9.78 -6.30 42.69
C ILE A 455 9.16 -7.58 42.13
N GLY A 456 8.82 -7.61 40.83
CA GLY A 456 8.14 -8.75 40.21
C GLY A 456 6.78 -9.00 40.87
N SER A 457 6.65 -10.14 41.54
CA SER A 457 5.42 -10.55 42.23
C SER A 457 5.48 -10.42 43.76
N GLU A 458 6.50 -9.75 44.30
CA GLU A 458 6.67 -9.57 45.74
C GLU A 458 5.76 -8.47 46.31
N ASN A 459 5.35 -8.61 47.57
CA ASN A 459 4.55 -7.57 48.24
C ASN A 459 5.43 -6.34 48.56
N PHE A 460 4.84 -5.15 48.44
CA PHE A 460 5.50 -3.87 48.67
C PHE A 460 4.68 -2.99 49.64
N GLU A 461 5.32 -1.99 50.25
CA GLU A 461 4.60 -0.99 51.04
C GLU A 461 3.98 0.09 50.15
N LEU A 462 2.67 0.36 50.33
CA LEU A 462 1.94 1.36 49.54
C LEU A 462 2.59 2.75 49.58
N LYS A 463 3.21 3.13 50.70
CA LYS A 463 3.90 4.42 50.86
C LYS A 463 5.17 4.51 50.01
N GLU A 464 5.96 3.45 49.98
CA GLU A 464 7.15 3.34 49.14
C GLU A 464 6.80 3.43 47.64
N PHE A 465 5.69 2.79 47.23
CA PHE A 465 5.16 2.89 45.88
C PHE A 465 4.66 4.30 45.54
N GLU A 466 3.87 4.95 46.43
CA GLU A 466 3.38 6.31 46.21
C GLU A 466 4.53 7.32 46.10
N GLU A 467 5.56 7.21 46.95
CA GLU A 467 6.77 8.03 46.89
C GLU A 467 7.58 7.77 45.61
N SER A 468 7.80 6.51 45.24
CA SER A 468 8.55 6.12 44.03
C SER A 468 7.86 6.55 42.73
N CYS A 469 6.53 6.64 42.73
CA CYS A 469 5.73 7.02 41.56
C CYS A 469 5.32 8.50 41.55
N GLY A 470 5.76 9.30 42.51
CA GLY A 470 5.42 10.73 42.60
C GLY A 470 3.93 11.00 42.77
N VAL A 471 3.21 10.13 43.48
CA VAL A 471 1.77 10.28 43.72
C VAL A 471 1.53 11.43 44.71
N GLY A 472 0.62 12.33 44.36
CA GLY A 472 0.32 13.52 45.18
C GLY A 472 1.31 14.69 45.01
N ILE A 473 2.30 14.57 44.11
CA ILE A 473 3.19 15.68 43.74
C ILE A 473 2.59 16.39 42.51
N ASP A 474 1.89 17.50 42.76
CA ASP A 474 1.50 18.45 41.71
C ASP A 474 2.57 19.56 41.65
N VAL A 475 3.25 19.71 40.49
CA VAL A 475 4.29 20.74 40.31
C VAL A 475 3.64 22.05 39.85
N PRO A 476 3.70 23.15 40.64
CA PRO A 476 3.10 24.43 40.27
C PRO A 476 3.93 25.14 39.19
N ILE A 477 3.28 26.04 38.43
CA ILE A 477 3.94 26.73 37.31
C ILE A 477 5.05 27.65 37.85
N GLU A 478 4.85 28.28 38.99
CA GLU A 478 5.80 29.17 39.67
C GLU A 478 7.12 28.47 40.02
N ASP A 479 7.10 27.16 40.29
CA ASP A 479 8.32 26.37 40.54
C ASP A 479 9.11 26.10 39.26
N ILE A 480 8.41 25.89 38.14
CA ILE A 480 9.00 25.76 36.80
C ILE A 480 9.63 27.10 36.40
N GLU A 481 8.93 28.21 36.60
CA GLU A 481 9.41 29.56 36.31
C GLU A 481 10.62 29.95 37.18
N ARG A 482 10.60 29.61 38.47
CA ARG A 482 11.74 29.83 39.36
C ARG A 482 12.99 29.07 38.88
N THR A 483 12.86 27.79 38.55
CA THR A 483 13.99 26.99 38.06
C THR A 483 14.58 27.51 36.75
N VAL A 484 13.76 28.03 35.83
CA VAL A 484 14.25 28.68 34.60
C VAL A 484 15.04 29.96 34.91
N ASN A 485 14.59 30.76 35.88
CA ASN A 485 15.30 31.97 36.32
C ASN A 485 16.61 31.67 37.06
N GLU A 486 16.66 30.61 37.87
CA GLU A 486 17.88 30.15 38.57
C GLU A 486 18.97 29.75 37.56
N ILE A 487 18.63 28.90 36.58
CA ILE A 487 19.55 28.49 35.50
C ILE A 487 20.07 29.69 34.69
N PHE A 488 19.24 30.71 34.49
CA PHE A 488 19.61 31.95 33.81
C PHE A 488 20.61 32.78 34.63
N GLU A 489 20.37 32.99 35.92
CA GLU A 489 21.28 33.74 36.81
C GLU A 489 22.62 33.00 37.03
N GLU A 490 22.64 31.68 37.09
CA GLU A 490 23.88 30.89 37.12
C GLU A 490 24.71 31.07 35.84
N SER A 491 24.05 31.18 34.68
CA SER A 491 24.69 31.35 33.37
C SER A 491 25.17 32.79 33.09
N LYS A 492 24.66 33.77 33.84
CA LYS A 492 24.81 35.22 33.63
C LYS A 492 26.25 35.71 33.50
N ASN A 493 27.15 35.25 34.36
CA ASN A 493 28.56 35.67 34.34
C ASN A 493 29.31 35.15 33.10
N VAL A 494 28.92 33.98 32.58
CA VAL A 494 29.47 33.40 31.35
C VAL A 494 28.98 34.19 30.12
N ILE A 495 27.70 34.59 30.12
CA ILE A 495 27.09 35.42 29.08
C ILE A 495 27.76 36.81 29.03
N LEU A 496 28.00 37.44 30.19
CA LEU A 496 28.71 38.73 30.28
C LEU A 496 30.17 38.67 29.80
N GLY A 497 30.89 37.59 30.13
CA GLY A 497 32.32 37.46 29.83
C GLY A 497 32.66 37.25 28.35
N GLN A 498 31.68 36.97 27.48
CA GLN A 498 31.89 36.69 26.06
C GLN A 498 31.08 37.63 25.14
N ARG A 499 30.67 38.77 25.67
CA ARG A 499 29.94 39.86 25.00
C ARG A 499 30.49 40.11 23.59
N TYR A 500 29.64 39.92 22.57
CA TYR A 500 29.92 40.05 21.14
C TYR A 500 31.06 39.21 20.51
N GLN A 501 31.76 38.33 21.25
CA GLN A 501 32.93 37.60 20.72
C GLN A 501 32.61 36.35 19.87
N THR A 502 31.37 35.85 19.88
CA THR A 502 30.93 34.80 18.93
C THR A 502 30.70 35.36 17.53
N ASN A 503 31.68 35.17 16.64
CA ASN A 503 31.47 35.32 15.20
C ASN A 503 30.25 34.48 14.77
N GLY A 504 29.15 35.12 14.37
CA GLY A 504 27.83 34.48 14.12
C GLY A 504 27.82 33.37 13.06
N ILE A 505 28.88 33.26 12.25
CA ILE A 505 29.11 32.21 11.27
C ILE A 505 29.42 30.86 11.95
N GLY A 506 30.16 30.85 13.06
CA GLY A 506 30.57 29.63 13.76
C GLY A 506 29.48 28.97 14.59
N VAL A 507 28.47 29.75 15.00
CA VAL A 507 27.32 29.28 15.79
C VAL A 507 26.31 28.55 14.90
N ARG A 508 25.98 29.12 13.73
CA ARG A 508 25.05 28.53 12.74
C ARG A 508 25.50 27.13 12.30
N ALA A 509 26.81 26.93 12.09
CA ALA A 509 27.39 25.62 11.76
C ALA A 509 27.40 24.62 12.94
N LYS A 510 27.51 25.10 14.20
CA LYS A 510 27.47 24.22 15.39
C LYS A 510 26.06 23.80 15.79
N LEU A 511 25.05 24.65 15.56
CA LEU A 511 23.64 24.34 15.83
C LEU A 511 23.05 23.40 14.76
N SER A 512 23.40 23.61 13.49
CA SER A 512 23.04 22.69 12.39
C SER A 512 23.57 21.27 12.63
N ASN A 513 24.81 21.12 13.08
CA ASN A 513 25.39 19.82 13.48
C ASN A 513 24.83 19.21 14.79
N ARG A 514 23.82 19.84 15.42
CA ARG A 514 23.13 19.33 16.62
C ARG A 514 21.60 19.30 16.49
N GLY A 515 21.05 19.56 15.30
CA GLY A 515 19.62 19.42 15.04
C GLY A 515 18.70 20.43 15.74
N ILE A 516 19.21 21.62 16.08
CA ILE A 516 18.41 22.68 16.73
C ILE A 516 18.23 23.87 15.77
N SER A 517 17.01 24.03 15.27
CA SER A 517 16.60 25.21 14.51
C SER A 517 16.10 26.30 15.47
N ILE A 518 16.70 27.50 15.42
CA ILE A 518 16.23 28.68 16.15
C ILE A 518 15.31 29.45 15.20
N ALA A 519 14.01 29.45 15.49
CA ALA A 519 13.07 30.37 14.88
C ALA A 519 13.37 31.79 15.40
N VAL A 520 13.78 32.68 14.49
CA VAL A 520 13.95 34.10 14.78
C VAL A 520 12.69 34.79 14.30
N CYS A 521 11.82 35.20 15.21
CA CYS A 521 10.64 35.98 14.88
C CYS A 521 11.05 37.43 14.59
N ASP A 522 11.10 37.80 13.31
CA ASP A 522 10.93 39.21 12.92
C ASP A 522 9.45 39.58 13.12
N LEU A 523 9.13 39.99 14.35
CA LEU A 523 7.91 40.71 14.64
C LEU A 523 8.00 42.08 13.99
N GLY A 524 7.33 42.24 12.85
CA GLY A 524 7.26 43.50 12.11
C GLY A 524 6.70 44.65 12.95
N LEU A 525 7.62 45.45 13.51
CA LEU A 525 7.38 46.81 13.97
C LEU A 525 8.38 47.70 13.23
N GLY A 526 7.85 48.75 12.58
CA GLY A 526 8.53 49.49 11.52
C GLY A 526 9.86 50.15 11.92
N ASP A 527 10.64 50.47 10.88
CA ASP A 527 12.03 50.90 10.94
C ASP A 527 12.36 51.89 12.07
N SER A 528 13.07 51.37 13.06
CA SER A 528 13.95 52.13 13.95
C SER A 528 15.06 51.20 14.45
N GLU A 529 16.25 51.75 14.68
CA GLU A 529 17.50 50.98 14.90
C GLU A 529 17.49 50.04 16.13
N MET A 530 16.45 50.08 16.96
CA MET A 530 16.22 49.14 18.06
C MET A 530 15.78 47.73 17.61
N GLY A 531 15.18 47.57 16.43
CA GLY A 531 14.59 46.30 15.96
C GLY A 531 15.62 45.17 15.89
N GLY A 532 16.62 45.31 15.02
CA GLY A 532 17.68 44.32 14.84
C GLY A 532 18.52 44.05 16.10
N MET A 533 18.57 45.00 17.04
CA MET A 533 19.31 44.86 18.29
C MET A 533 18.61 43.89 19.27
N ARG A 534 17.27 43.88 19.33
CA ARG A 534 16.50 42.90 20.13
C ARG A 534 16.64 41.48 19.56
N THR A 535 16.58 41.35 18.24
CA THR A 535 16.72 40.09 17.52
C THR A 535 18.08 39.44 17.77
N ALA A 536 19.16 40.23 17.69
CA ALA A 536 20.52 39.77 18.01
C ALA A 536 20.66 39.27 19.47
N ILE A 537 19.99 39.93 20.43
CA ILE A 537 20.04 39.59 21.86
C ILE A 537 19.35 38.24 22.15
N CYS A 538 18.20 37.95 21.53
CA CYS A 538 17.56 36.63 21.61
C CYS A 538 18.44 35.52 21.01
N ILE A 539 19.06 35.77 19.85
CA ILE A 539 19.97 34.81 19.20
C ILE A 539 21.20 34.53 20.07
N VAL A 540 21.79 35.56 20.71
CA VAL A 540 22.90 35.39 21.65
C VAL A 540 22.47 34.54 22.85
N CYS A 541 21.28 34.75 23.41
CA CYS A 541 20.83 33.96 24.56
C CYS A 541 20.59 32.48 24.21
N LEU A 542 19.89 32.19 23.10
CA LEU A 542 19.59 30.83 22.63
C LEU A 542 20.78 30.08 22.01
N SER A 543 21.90 30.77 21.73
CA SER A 543 23.14 30.14 21.30
C SER A 543 24.16 29.91 22.42
N TYR A 544 24.00 30.56 23.57
CA TYR A 544 24.87 30.40 24.74
C TYR A 544 24.32 29.45 25.81
N LEU A 545 23.02 29.52 26.11
CA LEU A 545 22.33 28.33 26.63
C LEU A 545 22.33 27.31 25.49
N SER A 546 22.81 26.09 25.71
CA SER A 546 23.09 25.12 24.65
C SER A 546 21.84 24.45 24.06
N GLY A 547 20.92 25.26 23.55
CA GLY A 547 19.67 24.86 22.93
C GLY A 547 18.51 24.72 23.91
N PHE A 548 17.30 24.95 23.39
CA PHE A 548 16.04 24.77 24.12
C PHE A 548 15.91 23.35 24.71
N GLY A 549 16.50 22.34 24.06
CA GLY A 549 16.53 20.95 24.53
C GLY A 549 17.31 20.76 25.84
N ASP A 550 18.43 21.46 26.04
CA ASP A 550 19.20 21.37 27.28
C ASP A 550 18.45 22.04 28.44
N LEU A 551 17.83 23.19 28.21
CA LEU A 551 17.01 23.86 29.23
C LEU A 551 15.77 23.04 29.58
N PHE A 552 15.04 22.53 28.59
CA PHE A 552 13.90 21.64 28.78
C PHE A 552 14.31 20.35 29.51
N GLY A 553 15.48 19.80 29.19
CA GLY A 553 16.08 18.65 29.86
C GLY A 553 16.44 18.92 31.33
N HIS A 554 17.04 20.07 31.64
CA HIS A 554 17.35 20.47 33.02
C HIS A 554 16.08 20.72 33.83
N VAL A 555 15.10 21.44 33.29
CA VAL A 555 13.81 21.67 33.98
C VAL A 555 13.07 20.35 34.22
N ARG A 556 13.06 19.41 33.27
CA ARG A 556 12.51 18.05 33.48
C ARG A 556 13.34 17.18 34.43
N LYS A 557 14.62 17.50 34.67
CA LYS A 557 15.47 16.81 35.64
C LYS A 557 15.21 17.33 37.06
N SER A 558 14.99 18.63 37.22
CA SER A 558 14.59 19.26 38.50
C SER A 558 13.13 18.94 38.86
N HIS A 559 12.25 18.87 37.87
CA HIS A 559 10.81 18.60 38.03
C HIS A 559 10.38 17.36 37.23
N PRO A 560 10.75 16.14 37.65
CA PRO A 560 10.47 14.90 36.91
C PRO A 560 8.98 14.58 36.77
N TRP A 561 8.16 15.09 37.69
CA TRP A 561 6.71 14.85 37.74
C TRP A 561 5.87 15.92 37.01
N ALA A 562 6.49 17.01 36.54
CA ALA A 562 5.78 18.07 35.82
C ALA A 562 5.31 17.60 34.42
N ASP A 563 4.11 18.04 34.00
CA ASP A 563 3.59 17.73 32.66
C ASP A 563 4.53 18.33 31.58
N PRO A 564 5.09 17.52 30.66
CA PRO A 564 6.01 18.00 29.63
C PRO A 564 5.43 19.08 28.71
N LYS A 565 4.11 19.14 28.53
CA LYS A 565 3.42 20.20 27.79
C LYS A 565 3.39 21.50 28.60
N ILE A 566 3.09 21.42 29.89
CA ILE A 566 3.09 22.60 30.78
C ILE A 566 4.51 23.16 30.90
N VAL A 567 5.52 22.31 31.08
CA VAL A 567 6.94 22.72 31.07
C VAL A 567 7.31 23.41 29.76
N LYS A 568 6.91 22.86 28.61
CA LYS A 568 7.20 23.47 27.30
C LYS A 568 6.51 24.83 27.13
N VAL A 569 5.25 24.92 27.52
CA VAL A 569 4.46 26.17 27.44
C VAL A 569 5.03 27.23 28.39
N ALA A 570 5.34 26.88 29.64
CA ALA A 570 5.93 27.81 30.61
C ALA A 570 7.27 28.37 30.14
N ILE A 571 8.20 27.51 29.68
CA ILE A 571 9.47 27.95 29.10
C ILE A 571 9.22 28.89 27.91
N CYS A 572 8.38 28.50 26.94
CA CYS A 572 8.07 29.36 25.80
C CYS A 572 7.48 30.72 26.23
N THR A 573 6.54 30.75 27.18
CA THR A 573 5.90 31.98 27.68
C THR A 573 6.90 32.92 28.35
N LEU A 574 7.79 32.38 29.20
CA LEU A 574 8.84 33.16 29.87
C LEU A 574 9.76 33.89 28.87
N PHE A 575 10.21 33.18 27.81
CA PHE A 575 11.04 33.79 26.77
C PHE A 575 10.27 34.73 25.83
N SER A 576 8.94 34.59 25.74
CA SER A 576 8.11 35.34 24.80
C SER A 576 7.50 36.63 25.37
N ILE A 577 7.30 36.76 26.69
CA ILE A 577 6.41 37.81 27.23
C ILE A 577 7.04 38.78 28.26
N SER A 578 8.02 38.43 29.11
CA SER A 578 8.47 39.39 30.16
C SER A 578 9.90 39.24 30.72
N GLU A 579 10.33 40.31 31.40
CA GLU A 579 11.51 40.50 32.27
C GLU A 579 12.91 40.04 31.82
N ILE A 580 13.11 38.78 31.40
CA ILE A 580 14.43 38.23 31.08
C ILE A 580 15.07 39.02 29.92
N ASN A 581 14.33 39.30 28.86
CA ASN A 581 14.81 40.11 27.73
C ASN A 581 15.15 41.56 28.13
N VAL A 582 14.47 42.13 29.13
CA VAL A 582 14.74 43.49 29.65
C VAL A 582 15.98 43.50 30.53
N LYS A 583 16.12 42.51 31.43
CA LYS A 583 17.33 42.28 32.23
C LYS A 583 18.55 42.07 31.32
N LEU A 584 18.41 41.28 30.26
CA LEU A 584 19.46 40.97 29.30
C LEU A 584 19.87 42.21 28.48
N TYR A 585 18.92 43.03 28.03
CA TYR A 585 19.22 44.32 27.37
C TYR A 585 19.97 45.28 28.28
N GLY A 586 19.53 45.43 29.54
CA GLY A 586 20.20 46.26 30.55
C GLY A 586 21.61 45.78 30.94
N LEU A 587 21.88 44.47 30.79
CA LEU A 587 23.20 43.87 31.02
C LEU A 587 24.15 43.99 29.81
N LEU A 588 23.61 43.97 28.58
CA LEU A 588 24.40 43.89 27.35
C LEU A 588 24.70 45.25 26.67
N GLY A 589 23.93 46.30 26.94
CA GLY A 589 24.20 47.68 26.47
C GLY A 589 24.30 47.86 24.95
N GLU A 590 24.76 49.03 24.52
CA GLU A 590 25.03 49.30 23.09
C GLU A 590 26.39 48.72 22.65
N LYS A 591 26.47 48.25 21.39
CA LYS A 591 27.72 47.74 20.79
C LYS A 591 28.69 48.91 20.54
N THR A 592 29.97 48.71 20.85
CA THR A 592 31.02 49.74 20.68
C THR A 592 32.12 49.28 19.72
N ALA A 593 32.91 50.23 19.21
CA ALA A 593 34.03 49.91 18.30
C ALA A 593 35.15 49.07 18.95
N ALA A 594 35.14 48.91 20.28
CA ALA A 594 36.07 48.04 21.00
C ALA A 594 35.76 46.53 20.82
N ASP A 595 34.56 46.19 20.36
CA ASP A 595 34.11 44.79 20.22
C ASP A 595 34.68 44.06 18.98
N ASP A 596 35.34 44.78 18.06
CA ASP A 596 35.78 44.23 16.76
C ASP A 596 37.28 43.82 16.70
N GLU A 597 38.06 43.97 17.79
CA GLU A 597 39.47 43.53 17.84
C GLU A 597 39.65 42.02 18.14
N LYS A 598 40.48 41.32 17.35
CA LYS A 598 40.75 39.87 17.48
C LYS A 598 42.07 39.54 18.18
N PRO A 599 42.07 38.78 19.29
CA PRO A 599 43.29 38.26 19.91
C PRO A 599 43.99 37.16 19.08
N SER A 600 45.31 37.03 19.26
CA SER A 600 46.17 36.11 18.50
C SER A 600 46.09 34.63 18.94
N ARG A 601 46.22 33.69 17.98
CA ARG A 601 46.20 32.24 18.24
C ARG A 601 47.57 31.70 18.68
N LYS A 602 47.59 30.85 19.72
CA LYS A 602 48.62 29.80 19.95
C LYS A 602 48.06 28.40 19.67
N LYS A 603 48.94 27.40 19.60
CA LYS A 603 48.81 26.17 18.79
C LYS A 603 48.88 24.89 19.65
N LYS A 604 48.09 23.85 19.28
CA LYS A 604 48.34 22.39 19.48
C LYS A 604 48.34 21.84 20.94
N GLU A 605 48.10 20.54 21.24
CA GLU A 605 47.94 19.33 20.39
C GLU A 605 47.08 18.20 21.05
N LYS A 606 46.40 17.40 20.21
CA LYS A 606 46.10 15.92 20.19
C LYS A 606 46.08 15.07 21.50
N GLN A 607 45.27 13.99 21.61
CA GLN A 607 45.03 12.84 20.70
C GLN A 607 43.60 12.22 20.89
N ALA A 608 42.86 11.86 19.82
CA ALA A 608 42.50 10.49 19.36
C ALA A 608 41.65 9.63 20.34
N LYS A 609 40.40 9.15 20.09
CA LYS A 609 39.50 8.86 18.93
C LYS A 609 39.44 7.38 18.47
N SER A 610 38.27 6.75 18.68
CA SER A 610 37.68 5.61 17.94
C SER A 610 36.14 5.77 18.05
N GLU A 611 35.45 6.29 17.02
CA GLU A 611 34.67 5.52 16.02
C GLU A 611 33.33 5.00 16.59
N SER A 612 32.20 5.71 16.42
CA SER A 612 31.28 5.81 15.25
C SER A 612 30.49 4.52 15.00
N ILE A 613 29.14 4.54 15.06
CA ILE A 613 28.16 4.79 13.96
C ILE A 613 26.80 5.06 14.67
N ALA A 614 26.11 6.21 14.53
CA ALA A 614 25.10 6.59 13.51
C ALA A 614 23.85 5.65 13.50
N VAL A 615 22.58 6.06 13.36
CA VAL A 615 21.90 7.17 12.62
C VAL A 615 20.52 7.48 13.28
N ASP A 616 20.04 8.74 13.20
CA ASP A 616 18.65 9.31 13.26
C ASP A 616 17.65 8.92 14.39
N THR A 617 16.97 9.84 15.12
CA THR A 617 15.88 10.79 14.75
C THR A 617 14.68 10.06 14.09
N HIS A 618 13.43 10.13 14.58
CA HIS A 618 12.67 11.25 15.17
C HIS A 618 11.57 10.79 16.17
N PRO A 619 11.03 11.71 17.01
CA PRO A 619 9.66 11.68 17.53
C PRO A 619 8.74 12.65 16.75
N PRO A 620 7.49 12.89 17.20
CA PRO A 620 6.23 12.13 17.04
C PRO A 620 5.36 12.82 15.94
N PRO A 621 4.00 12.94 15.95
CA PRO A 621 2.90 12.29 16.71
C PRO A 621 1.66 11.84 15.88
N THR A 622 0.62 11.34 16.58
CA THR A 622 -0.82 11.27 16.18
C THR A 622 -1.24 10.36 15.02
N SER A 623 -2.35 9.65 15.22
CA SER A 623 -2.77 8.51 14.40
C SER A 623 -3.62 8.89 13.17
N GLU A 624 -2.96 9.09 12.01
CA GLU A 624 -3.62 9.34 10.70
C GLU A 624 -3.55 8.16 9.69
N GLU A 625 -2.63 7.19 9.84
CA GLU A 625 -2.36 6.13 8.83
C GLU A 625 -3.48 5.08 8.54
N GLU A 626 -4.78 5.35 8.75
CA GLU A 626 -5.84 4.59 8.02
C GLU A 626 -6.05 5.16 6.60
N LEU A 627 -5.40 6.29 6.29
CA LEU A 627 -5.30 6.88 4.96
C LEU A 627 -3.85 7.30 4.64
N ASN A 628 -2.84 6.45 4.90
CA ASN A 628 -1.47 6.76 4.44
C ASN A 628 -1.42 6.70 2.90
N PRO A 629 -1.43 7.85 2.19
CA PRO A 629 -1.58 7.86 0.75
C PRO A 629 -0.26 7.53 0.04
N PHE A 630 0.83 7.39 0.81
CA PHE A 630 2.17 7.22 0.30
C PHE A 630 2.55 5.75 0.05
N LEU A 631 1.71 4.79 0.48
CA LEU A 631 1.94 3.36 0.26
C LEU A 631 1.88 2.96 -1.23
N ILE A 632 1.21 3.75 -2.08
CA ILE A 632 1.11 3.49 -3.53
C ILE A 632 2.42 3.72 -4.30
N PHE A 633 3.38 4.44 -3.72
CA PHE A 633 4.65 4.73 -4.39
C PHE A 633 5.64 3.57 -4.21
N PRO A 634 6.36 3.13 -5.25
CA PRO A 634 7.40 2.11 -5.11
C PRO A 634 8.57 2.61 -4.24
N GLN A 635 9.41 1.72 -3.74
CA GLN A 635 10.68 2.10 -3.12
C GLN A 635 11.74 2.46 -4.17
N PRO A 636 12.78 3.26 -3.84
CA PRO A 636 13.80 3.68 -4.81
C PRO A 636 14.53 2.53 -5.52
N GLU A 637 14.72 1.40 -4.84
CA GLU A 637 15.28 0.16 -5.40
C GLU A 637 14.36 -0.48 -6.44
N GLU A 638 13.06 -0.20 -6.35
CA GLU A 638 12.01 -0.70 -7.24
C GLU A 638 11.73 0.25 -8.42
N ASN A 639 12.50 1.32 -8.60
CA ASN A 639 12.32 2.29 -9.69
C ASN A 639 12.37 1.67 -11.10
N PHE A 640 12.88 0.44 -11.26
CA PHE A 640 12.80 -0.32 -12.51
C PHE A 640 11.38 -0.80 -12.86
N LYS A 641 10.47 -0.89 -11.87
CA LYS A 641 9.05 -1.23 -12.06
C LYS A 641 8.27 -0.05 -12.64
N VAL A 642 8.73 1.19 -12.38
CA VAL A 642 8.13 2.42 -12.92
C VAL A 642 8.53 2.59 -14.37
N HIS A 643 7.52 2.62 -15.24
CA HIS A 643 7.69 2.90 -16.66
C HIS A 643 6.58 3.85 -17.11
N THR A 644 6.93 4.81 -17.97
CA THR A 644 5.93 5.67 -18.63
C THR A 644 5.62 5.08 -19.99
N GLU A 645 4.33 4.83 -20.24
CA GLU A 645 3.80 4.47 -21.54
C GLU A 645 3.49 5.75 -22.32
N ILE A 646 4.07 5.90 -23.51
CA ILE A 646 3.79 7.00 -24.42
C ILE A 646 3.19 6.41 -25.69
N PHE A 647 1.93 6.76 -25.95
CA PHE A 647 1.20 6.36 -27.14
C PHE A 647 1.51 7.34 -28.28
N PHE A 648 2.03 6.80 -29.38
CA PHE A 648 2.39 7.54 -30.58
C PHE A 648 1.51 7.06 -31.74
N SER A 649 1.18 7.95 -32.68
CA SER A 649 0.43 7.61 -33.89
C SER A 649 1.20 6.70 -34.84
N ASP A 650 2.54 6.76 -34.82
CA ASP A 650 3.45 6.03 -35.71
C ASP A 650 3.93 4.68 -35.14
N ARG A 651 3.62 4.35 -33.88
CA ARG A 651 4.14 3.16 -33.16
C ARG A 651 3.25 2.78 -31.98
N PRO A 652 3.02 1.48 -31.72
CA PRO A 652 1.99 1.00 -30.79
C PRO A 652 2.09 1.59 -29.37
N VAL A 653 3.23 1.41 -28.68
CA VAL A 653 3.53 2.05 -27.39
C VAL A 653 5.05 2.21 -27.26
N LEU A 654 5.53 3.36 -26.78
CA LEU A 654 6.89 3.50 -26.25
C LEU A 654 6.87 3.37 -24.73
N ARG A 655 7.42 2.28 -24.19
CA ARG A 655 7.69 2.14 -22.75
C ARG A 655 9.09 2.65 -22.44
N VAL A 656 9.19 3.81 -21.82
CA VAL A 656 10.50 4.35 -21.39
C VAL A 656 10.84 3.78 -20.02
N CYS A 657 11.93 3.02 -19.94
CA CYS A 657 12.54 2.55 -18.70
C CYS A 657 13.97 3.09 -18.56
N ASN A 658 14.41 3.34 -17.32
CA ASN A 658 15.79 3.71 -17.06
C ASN A 658 16.70 2.49 -17.27
N THR A 659 17.85 2.68 -17.90
CA THR A 659 18.83 1.60 -18.03
C THR A 659 19.40 1.23 -16.65
N ARG A 660 19.90 -0.01 -16.52
CA ARG A 660 20.54 -0.48 -15.29
C ARG A 660 21.67 0.45 -14.82
N GLU A 661 22.50 0.94 -15.74
CA GLU A 661 23.59 1.87 -15.45
C GLU A 661 23.07 3.22 -14.89
N MET A 662 21.97 3.74 -15.44
CA MET A 662 21.34 4.97 -14.93
C MET A 662 20.76 4.76 -13.52
N LEU A 663 20.17 3.60 -13.24
CA LEU A 663 19.65 3.24 -11.92
C LEU A 663 20.78 3.05 -10.90
N GLU A 664 21.88 2.39 -11.27
CA GLU A 664 23.07 2.25 -10.40
C GLU A 664 23.71 3.61 -10.09
N LYS A 665 23.80 4.52 -11.08
CA LYS A 665 24.25 5.90 -10.88
C LYS A 665 23.29 6.70 -9.99
N HIS A 666 21.98 6.51 -10.15
CA HIS A 666 20.95 7.14 -9.32
C HIS A 666 21.07 6.69 -7.85
N LEU A 667 21.04 5.37 -7.58
CA LEU A 667 21.14 4.83 -6.22
C LEU A 667 22.44 5.24 -5.52
N LYS A 668 23.56 5.33 -6.25
CA LYS A 668 24.83 5.85 -5.73
C LYS A 668 24.77 7.34 -5.37
N ALA A 669 23.98 8.15 -6.07
CA ALA A 669 23.84 9.58 -5.81
C ALA A 669 22.83 9.88 -4.69
N THR A 670 21.74 9.10 -4.58
CA THR A 670 20.70 9.27 -3.54
C THR A 670 21.00 8.55 -2.24
N GLY A 671 21.75 7.45 -2.30
CA GLY A 671 21.97 6.53 -1.18
C GLY A 671 20.72 5.70 -0.84
N GLY A 672 19.84 5.44 -1.82
CA GLY A 672 18.56 4.73 -1.61
C GLY A 672 17.46 5.58 -0.96
N ARG A 673 17.72 6.85 -0.63
CA ARG A 673 16.71 7.75 -0.03
C ARG A 673 15.76 8.33 -1.07
N VAL A 674 14.54 8.64 -0.63
CA VAL A 674 13.50 9.28 -1.43
C VAL A 674 13.82 10.77 -1.62
N PHE A 675 13.69 11.27 -2.85
CA PHE A 675 13.83 12.70 -3.16
C PHE A 675 12.59 13.21 -3.89
N THR A 676 11.99 14.29 -3.37
CA THR A 676 10.81 14.95 -3.94
C THR A 676 11.09 16.44 -4.18
N ARG A 677 10.15 17.15 -4.81
CA ARG A 677 10.19 18.62 -4.90
C ARG A 677 8.80 19.24 -4.78
N PHE A 678 8.72 20.42 -4.21
CA PHE A 678 7.60 21.35 -4.37
C PHE A 678 8.08 22.50 -5.29
N PRO A 679 7.50 22.65 -6.50
CA PRO A 679 7.96 23.65 -7.47
C PRO A 679 6.92 24.76 -7.74
N PRO A 680 6.82 25.79 -6.88
CA PRO A 680 5.92 26.92 -7.10
C PRO A 680 6.52 27.97 -8.05
N GLU A 681 5.68 28.57 -8.89
CA GLU A 681 6.03 29.78 -9.65
C GLU A 681 5.99 31.01 -8.69
N PRO A 682 7.03 31.87 -8.65
CA PRO A 682 7.08 33.04 -7.76
C PRO A 682 6.32 34.25 -8.31
N ASN A 683 5.11 34.04 -8.85
CA ASN A 683 4.31 35.06 -9.53
C ASN A 683 2.91 35.32 -8.92
N GLY A 684 2.58 34.64 -7.83
CA GLY A 684 1.32 34.83 -7.11
C GLY A 684 1.30 34.15 -5.75
N TYR A 685 0.24 34.40 -4.98
CA TYR A 685 0.07 33.82 -3.65
C TYR A 685 -0.42 32.37 -3.69
N LEU A 686 0.07 31.54 -2.79
CA LEU A 686 -0.34 30.15 -2.65
C LEU A 686 -1.79 30.03 -2.16
N HIS A 687 -2.69 29.52 -3.00
CA HIS A 687 -4.04 29.09 -2.60
C HIS A 687 -4.04 27.64 -2.06
N ILE A 688 -5.16 27.20 -1.47
CA ILE A 688 -5.35 25.90 -0.79
C ILE A 688 -4.95 24.66 -1.62
N GLY A 689 -4.95 24.74 -2.96
CA GLY A 689 -4.47 23.66 -3.82
C GLY A 689 -2.97 23.35 -3.62
N HIS A 690 -2.18 24.37 -3.31
CA HIS A 690 -0.76 24.22 -2.96
C HIS A 690 -0.56 23.52 -1.62
N ALA A 691 -1.50 23.63 -0.67
CA ALA A 691 -1.42 22.86 0.58
C ALA A 691 -1.43 21.34 0.31
N LYS A 692 -2.28 20.88 -0.64
CA LYS A 692 -2.26 19.49 -1.11
C LYS A 692 -0.94 19.14 -1.80
N ALA A 693 -0.42 20.01 -2.67
CA ALA A 693 0.85 19.76 -3.36
C ALA A 693 2.04 19.66 -2.39
N MET A 694 2.09 20.54 -1.38
CA MET A 694 3.08 20.47 -0.30
C MET A 694 2.92 19.21 0.54
N PHE A 695 1.70 18.82 0.91
CA PHE A 695 1.44 17.58 1.65
C PHE A 695 1.92 16.35 0.87
N VAL A 696 1.71 16.30 -0.46
CA VAL A 696 2.23 15.19 -1.28
C VAL A 696 3.75 15.21 -1.33
N SER A 697 4.38 16.34 -1.67
CA SER A 697 5.84 16.38 -1.88
C SER A 697 6.64 16.31 -0.58
N PHE A 698 6.35 17.15 0.40
CA PHE A 698 7.05 17.15 1.68
C PHE A 698 6.61 15.99 2.59
N GLY A 699 5.33 15.60 2.56
CA GLY A 699 4.82 14.46 3.32
C GLY A 699 5.45 13.14 2.89
N LEU A 700 5.51 12.85 1.58
CA LEU A 700 6.17 11.63 1.07
C LEU A 700 7.65 11.56 1.46
N ALA A 701 8.36 12.69 1.42
CA ALA A 701 9.75 12.76 1.86
C ALA A 701 9.86 12.50 3.37
N LYS A 702 9.05 13.18 4.19
CA LYS A 702 9.05 13.03 5.66
C LYS A 702 8.68 11.61 6.11
N GLU A 703 7.72 10.99 5.46
CA GLU A 703 7.25 9.63 5.73
C GLU A 703 8.32 8.56 5.45
N ARG A 704 9.23 8.81 4.50
CA ARG A 704 10.22 7.85 4.01
C ARG A 704 11.67 8.26 4.28
N ASP A 705 11.89 9.08 5.32
CA ASP A 705 13.22 9.58 5.71
C ASP A 705 14.03 10.16 4.53
N GLY A 706 13.31 10.88 3.68
CA GLY A 706 13.75 11.44 2.42
C GLY A 706 13.96 12.95 2.47
N CYS A 707 14.16 13.55 1.29
CA CYS A 707 14.53 14.96 1.14
C CYS A 707 13.63 15.65 0.10
N CYS A 708 12.95 16.74 0.49
CA CYS A 708 12.14 17.55 -0.41
C CYS A 708 12.85 18.87 -0.76
N TYR A 709 13.03 19.15 -2.05
CA TYR A 709 13.50 20.45 -2.53
C TYR A 709 12.33 21.45 -2.60
N LEU A 710 12.53 22.68 -2.10
CA LEU A 710 11.73 23.83 -2.52
C LEU A 710 12.43 24.39 -3.76
N ARG A 711 11.86 24.19 -4.95
CA ARG A 711 12.49 24.63 -6.21
C ARG A 711 11.62 25.65 -6.92
N TYR A 712 11.91 26.94 -6.74
CA TYR A 712 11.18 28.00 -7.43
C TYR A 712 11.24 27.81 -8.94
N ASP A 713 10.09 27.93 -9.60
CA ASP A 713 9.99 27.91 -11.06
C ASP A 713 10.12 29.33 -11.62
N ASP A 714 11.35 29.85 -11.55
CA ASP A 714 11.78 31.18 -11.99
C ASP A 714 12.09 31.23 -13.50
N THR A 715 11.34 30.47 -14.30
CA THR A 715 11.50 30.42 -15.76
C THR A 715 10.98 31.67 -16.49
N ASN A 716 10.35 32.61 -15.78
CA ASN A 716 9.82 33.85 -16.34
C ASN A 716 10.25 35.10 -15.54
N PRO A 717 11.30 35.85 -15.97
CA PRO A 717 11.80 37.03 -15.25
C PRO A 717 10.77 38.12 -14.95
N GLU A 718 9.75 38.27 -15.80
CA GLU A 718 8.79 39.38 -15.72
C GLU A 718 7.70 39.17 -14.68
N ALA A 719 7.47 37.91 -14.30
CA ALA A 719 6.41 37.51 -13.38
C ALA A 719 6.92 37.33 -11.95
N GLU A 720 8.23 37.11 -11.78
CA GLU A 720 8.86 36.94 -10.48
C GLU A 720 8.84 38.23 -9.66
N LYS A 721 8.41 38.12 -8.41
CA LYS A 721 8.58 39.20 -7.41
C LYS A 721 9.10 38.61 -6.11
N LYS A 722 10.07 39.29 -5.51
CA LYS A 722 10.60 38.93 -4.19
C LYS A 722 9.50 38.75 -3.13
N GLU A 723 8.46 39.60 -3.16
CA GLU A 723 7.27 39.47 -2.31
C GLU A 723 6.63 38.07 -2.37
N TYR A 724 6.50 37.49 -3.56
CA TYR A 724 5.95 36.13 -3.72
C TYR A 724 6.96 35.06 -3.32
N ILE A 725 8.27 35.24 -3.58
CA ILE A 725 9.33 34.31 -3.12
C ILE A 725 9.29 34.21 -1.59
N ASP A 726 9.33 35.37 -0.91
CA ASP A 726 9.34 35.50 0.55
C ASP A 726 8.05 34.92 1.15
N HIS A 727 6.87 35.26 0.61
CA HIS A 727 5.58 34.71 1.04
C HIS A 727 5.45 33.20 0.78
N ILE A 728 6.04 32.66 -0.29
CA ILE A 728 6.05 31.22 -0.55
C ILE A 728 6.88 30.49 0.51
N ASP A 729 8.07 30.98 0.86
CA ASP A 729 8.89 30.38 1.93
C ASP A 729 8.19 30.52 3.30
N GLU A 730 7.56 31.67 3.57
CA GLU A 730 6.73 31.90 4.76
C GLU A 730 5.61 30.86 4.87
N ILE A 731 4.80 30.66 3.82
CA ILE A 731 3.69 29.70 3.84
C ILE A 731 4.19 28.25 3.92
N VAL A 732 5.29 27.89 3.26
CA VAL A 732 5.91 26.55 3.38
C VAL A 732 6.30 26.27 4.83
N ARG A 733 6.93 27.23 5.50
CA ARG A 733 7.31 27.13 6.93
C ARG A 733 6.11 27.17 7.87
N TRP A 734 5.13 28.02 7.59
CA TRP A 734 3.89 28.14 8.37
C TRP A 734 3.06 26.85 8.35
N MET A 735 3.05 26.14 7.22
CA MET A 735 2.49 24.80 7.07
C MET A 735 3.30 23.69 7.79
N GLY A 736 4.42 24.03 8.43
CA GLY A 736 5.25 23.10 9.20
C GLY A 736 6.24 22.28 8.37
N TRP A 737 6.55 22.70 7.14
CA TRP A 737 7.52 22.03 6.27
C TRP A 737 8.89 22.72 6.32
N GLU A 738 9.96 21.93 6.26
CA GLU A 738 11.33 22.42 6.15
C GLU A 738 11.98 21.89 4.85
N PRO A 739 12.35 22.76 3.90
CA PRO A 739 13.05 22.34 2.68
C PRO A 739 14.44 21.78 2.98
N PHE A 740 14.77 20.62 2.40
CA PHE A 740 16.12 20.05 2.42
C PHE A 740 17.12 21.02 1.77
N LYS A 741 16.72 21.62 0.65
CA LYS A 741 17.45 22.69 -0.03
C LYS A 741 16.46 23.56 -0.80
N VAL A 742 16.70 24.87 -0.79
CA VAL A 742 16.08 25.82 -1.72
C VAL A 742 16.95 25.87 -2.98
N THR A 743 16.33 25.71 -4.15
CA THR A 743 16.97 25.88 -5.46
C THR A 743 16.04 26.63 -6.40
N TYR A 744 16.58 27.02 -7.55
CA TYR A 744 15.87 27.72 -8.61
C TYR A 744 15.92 26.86 -9.87
N THR A 745 15.01 27.07 -10.83
CA THR A 745 15.16 26.45 -12.16
C THR A 745 16.29 27.12 -12.94
N SER A 746 16.56 28.41 -12.70
CA SER A 746 17.72 29.13 -13.27
C SER A 746 19.08 28.55 -12.90
N ASP A 747 19.23 27.92 -11.71
CA ASP A 747 20.43 27.15 -11.31
C ASP A 747 20.83 26.11 -12.39
N TYR A 748 19.87 25.66 -13.21
CA TYR A 748 20.03 24.58 -14.19
C TYR A 748 19.90 25.06 -15.65
N PHE A 749 19.81 26.36 -15.95
CA PHE A 749 19.60 26.84 -17.32
C PHE A 749 20.68 26.38 -18.32
N GLN A 750 21.93 26.26 -17.90
CA GLN A 750 22.99 25.77 -18.78
C GLN A 750 22.82 24.26 -19.08
N ASP A 751 22.50 23.44 -18.08
CA ASP A 751 22.19 22.02 -18.26
C ASP A 751 20.96 21.82 -19.18
N LEU A 752 19.91 22.63 -18.97
CA LEU A 752 18.70 22.62 -19.78
C LEU A 752 18.96 23.07 -21.23
N TYR A 753 19.88 24.00 -21.45
CA TYR A 753 20.29 24.45 -22.78
C TYR A 753 21.07 23.35 -23.51
N ASP A 754 22.01 22.70 -22.83
CA ASP A 754 22.82 21.62 -23.42
C ASP A 754 21.96 20.39 -23.75
N LEU A 755 20.95 20.08 -22.92
CA LEU A 755 19.92 19.08 -23.23
C LEU A 755 19.06 19.47 -24.46
N ALA A 756 18.71 20.74 -24.61
CA ALA A 756 17.96 21.23 -25.77
C ALA A 756 18.78 21.15 -27.07
N VAL A 757 20.07 21.50 -27.01
CA VAL A 757 21.02 21.30 -28.11
C VAL A 757 21.13 19.82 -28.50
N GLU A 758 21.15 18.92 -27.51
CA GLU A 758 21.18 17.47 -27.76
C GLU A 758 19.86 16.95 -28.37
N LEU A 759 18.70 17.48 -27.99
CA LEU A 759 17.43 17.20 -28.66
C LEU A 759 17.46 17.61 -30.13
N ILE A 760 18.01 18.79 -30.46
CA ILE A 760 18.16 19.23 -31.87
C ILE A 760 19.09 18.27 -32.62
N ARG A 761 20.26 17.93 -32.06
CA ARG A 761 21.21 16.98 -32.67
C ARG A 761 20.59 15.61 -32.96
N ARG A 762 19.66 15.15 -32.12
CA ARG A 762 18.92 13.89 -32.30
C ARG A 762 17.67 14.00 -33.19
N ASN A 763 17.43 15.16 -33.83
CA ASN A 763 16.23 15.43 -34.63
C ASN A 763 14.92 15.28 -33.80
N HIS A 764 14.98 15.67 -32.53
CA HIS A 764 13.87 15.68 -31.57
C HIS A 764 13.48 17.10 -31.11
N ALA A 765 14.10 18.14 -31.68
CA ALA A 765 13.68 19.52 -31.57
C ALA A 765 14.09 20.32 -32.82
N TYR A 766 13.38 21.41 -33.11
CA TYR A 766 13.64 22.32 -34.22
C TYR A 766 13.32 23.76 -33.81
N VAL A 767 13.96 24.74 -34.44
CA VAL A 767 13.55 26.15 -34.30
C VAL A 767 12.37 26.41 -35.22
N ASP A 768 11.35 27.10 -34.71
CA ASP A 768 10.12 27.47 -35.42
C ASP A 768 9.93 28.99 -35.44
N HIS A 769 9.34 29.51 -36.52
CA HIS A 769 9.00 30.92 -36.71
C HIS A 769 7.48 31.18 -36.81
N GLN A 770 6.64 30.16 -36.61
CA GLN A 770 5.19 30.36 -36.48
C GLN A 770 4.85 31.40 -35.39
N THR A 771 3.88 32.27 -35.66
CA THR A 771 3.30 33.18 -34.66
C THR A 771 2.53 32.39 -33.58
N PRO A 772 2.26 32.95 -32.39
CA PRO A 772 1.43 32.29 -31.38
C PRO A 772 0.05 31.86 -31.90
N GLU A 773 -0.54 32.66 -32.79
CA GLU A 773 -1.82 32.39 -33.46
C GLU A 773 -1.69 31.21 -34.44
N GLU A 774 -0.65 31.19 -35.26
CA GLU A 774 -0.36 30.09 -36.20
C GLU A 774 -0.05 28.78 -35.45
N ILE A 775 0.73 28.83 -34.37
CA ILE A 775 1.01 27.65 -33.53
C ILE A 775 -0.29 27.11 -32.95
N LYS A 776 -1.18 27.98 -32.46
CA LYS A 776 -2.48 27.57 -31.94
C LYS A 776 -3.33 26.92 -33.05
N GLU A 777 -3.48 27.58 -34.19
CA GLU A 777 -4.24 27.07 -35.33
C GLU A 777 -3.71 25.71 -35.83
N TYR A 778 -2.40 25.56 -35.94
CA TYR A 778 -1.78 24.31 -36.40
C TYR A 778 -1.93 23.19 -35.37
N ARG A 779 -1.85 23.49 -34.07
CA ARG A 779 -2.12 22.48 -33.01
C ARG A 779 -3.59 22.08 -32.96
N GLU A 780 -4.53 23.02 -33.16
CA GLU A 780 -5.97 22.71 -33.27
C GLU A 780 -6.27 21.85 -34.51
N LYS A 781 -5.58 22.09 -35.63
CA LYS A 781 -5.72 21.34 -36.88
C LYS A 781 -4.83 20.07 -36.98
N LYS A 782 -4.08 19.71 -35.94
CA LYS A 782 -3.05 18.65 -35.96
C LYS A 782 -2.05 18.75 -37.15
N MET A 783 -1.70 19.96 -37.57
CA MET A 783 -0.80 20.23 -38.71
C MET A 783 0.66 20.41 -38.26
N ASN A 784 1.59 19.77 -38.97
CA ASN A 784 3.03 20.01 -38.78
C ASN A 784 3.40 21.47 -39.10
N SER A 785 4.26 22.08 -38.28
CA SER A 785 4.84 23.39 -38.60
C SER A 785 5.59 23.35 -39.94
N PRO A 786 5.53 24.41 -40.78
CA PRO A 786 6.34 24.53 -42.00
C PRO A 786 7.85 24.39 -41.76
N TRP A 787 8.32 24.66 -40.54
CA TRP A 787 9.73 24.62 -40.16
C TRP A 787 10.15 23.30 -39.49
N ARG A 788 9.21 22.35 -39.28
CA ARG A 788 9.42 21.11 -38.52
C ARG A 788 10.51 20.19 -39.06
N ASP A 789 10.70 20.17 -40.37
CA ASP A 789 11.65 19.30 -41.07
C ASP A 789 12.87 20.04 -41.63
N ARG A 790 13.15 21.25 -41.11
CA ARG A 790 14.37 22.01 -41.45
C ARG A 790 15.64 21.28 -40.99
N PRO A 791 16.80 21.49 -41.64
CA PRO A 791 18.06 20.83 -41.28
C PRO A 791 18.47 21.03 -39.81
N ILE A 792 19.03 19.98 -39.21
CA ILE A 792 19.56 20.00 -37.84
C ILE A 792 20.56 21.13 -37.63
N ALA A 793 21.49 21.32 -38.58
CA ALA A 793 22.50 22.38 -38.53
C ALA A 793 21.90 23.79 -38.56
N GLU A 794 20.81 24.00 -39.29
CA GLU A 794 20.08 25.27 -39.34
C GLU A 794 19.38 25.56 -38.01
N SER A 795 18.75 24.54 -37.40
CA SER A 795 18.15 24.69 -36.07
C SER A 795 19.18 24.96 -34.97
N LEU A 796 20.39 24.37 -35.06
CA LEU A 796 21.47 24.65 -34.10
C LEU A 796 21.97 26.09 -34.19
N GLU A 797 22.24 26.58 -35.40
CA GLU A 797 22.66 27.96 -35.65
C GLU A 797 21.59 28.97 -35.20
N LEU A 798 20.33 28.74 -35.57
CA LEU A 798 19.23 29.61 -35.16
C LEU A 798 19.01 29.60 -33.65
N PHE A 799 19.19 28.46 -32.96
CA PHE A 799 19.03 28.39 -31.50
C PHE A 799 20.17 29.12 -30.76
N ASP A 800 21.39 29.12 -31.29
CA ASP A 800 22.48 29.99 -30.80
C ASP A 800 22.16 31.49 -31.03
N GLN A 801 21.61 31.83 -32.19
CA GLN A 801 21.16 33.20 -32.49
C GLN A 801 20.02 33.66 -31.56
N MET A 802 19.07 32.77 -31.22
CA MET A 802 18.04 33.03 -30.20
C MET A 802 18.70 33.32 -28.84
N ARG A 803 19.65 32.48 -28.39
CA ARG A 803 20.38 32.67 -27.13
C ARG A 803 21.16 33.98 -27.09
N ARG A 804 21.72 34.40 -28.23
CA ARG A 804 22.55 35.62 -28.36
C ARG A 804 21.73 36.90 -28.57
N GLY A 805 20.40 36.82 -28.53
CA GLY A 805 19.51 37.98 -28.72
C GLY A 805 19.54 38.56 -30.13
N MET A 806 19.91 37.76 -31.14
CA MET A 806 19.96 38.19 -32.54
C MET A 806 18.60 38.12 -33.25
N ILE A 807 17.60 37.53 -32.59
CA ILE A 807 16.23 37.37 -33.05
C ILE A 807 15.32 38.05 -32.02
N GLU A 808 14.34 38.83 -32.47
CA GLU A 808 13.43 39.58 -31.60
C GLU A 808 12.47 38.65 -30.83
N GLU A 809 11.95 39.12 -29.69
CA GLU A 809 10.94 38.40 -28.90
C GLU A 809 9.73 38.01 -29.75
N GLY A 810 9.29 36.75 -29.61
CA GLY A 810 8.16 36.19 -30.36
C GLY A 810 8.43 35.84 -31.84
N LYS A 811 9.62 36.13 -32.40
CA LYS A 811 9.96 35.79 -33.80
C LYS A 811 10.56 34.38 -34.00
N ALA A 812 10.95 33.72 -32.91
CA ALA A 812 11.36 32.32 -32.95
C ALA A 812 11.06 31.62 -31.62
N THR A 813 10.82 30.31 -31.70
CA THR A 813 10.72 29.40 -30.55
C THR A 813 11.49 28.11 -30.83
N LEU A 814 11.99 27.44 -29.80
CA LEU A 814 12.43 26.05 -29.95
C LEU A 814 11.24 25.16 -29.64
N ARG A 815 10.88 24.27 -30.56
CA ARG A 815 9.82 23.27 -30.38
C ARG A 815 10.41 21.88 -30.34
N MET A 816 9.91 21.06 -29.42
CA MET A 816 10.14 19.62 -29.42
C MET A 816 9.48 19.02 -30.67
N LYS A 817 10.11 18.04 -31.29
CA LYS A 817 9.60 17.34 -32.48
C LYS A 817 8.91 16.06 -32.03
N GLN A 818 7.62 16.19 -31.72
CA GLN A 818 6.76 15.19 -31.11
C GLN A 818 5.66 14.75 -32.10
N ASP A 819 4.68 13.99 -31.65
CA ASP A 819 3.62 13.46 -32.50
C ASP A 819 2.38 14.36 -32.55
N MET A 820 2.26 15.09 -33.66
CA MET A 820 1.12 15.96 -33.97
C MET A 820 -0.20 15.21 -34.15
N GLN A 821 -0.20 13.89 -34.38
CA GLN A 821 -1.42 13.09 -34.59
C GLN A 821 -1.93 12.39 -33.33
N SER A 822 -1.13 12.33 -32.26
CA SER A 822 -1.48 11.74 -30.96
C SER A 822 -2.85 12.22 -30.46
N ASP A 823 -3.51 11.48 -29.58
CA ASP A 823 -4.71 12.00 -28.89
C ASP A 823 -4.36 12.82 -27.63
N ASN A 824 -3.09 12.82 -27.22
CA ASN A 824 -2.58 13.70 -26.17
C ASN A 824 -2.09 15.03 -26.77
N TYR A 825 -2.81 16.12 -26.50
CA TYR A 825 -2.48 17.47 -26.98
C TYR A 825 -1.08 17.98 -26.52
N ASN A 826 -0.50 17.39 -25.48
CA ASN A 826 0.87 17.66 -25.02
C ASN A 826 1.96 17.01 -25.89
N MET A 827 1.58 16.23 -26.91
CA MET A 827 2.49 15.71 -27.93
C MET A 827 2.57 16.61 -29.17
N TYR A 828 1.84 17.73 -29.22
CA TYR A 828 1.75 18.57 -30.42
C TYR A 828 2.86 19.61 -30.48
N ASP A 829 4.08 19.13 -30.74
CA ASP A 829 5.33 19.89 -30.86
C ASP A 829 5.43 21.03 -29.82
N LEU A 830 5.56 20.67 -28.53
CA LEU A 830 5.59 21.62 -27.42
C LEU A 830 6.76 22.60 -27.55
N ILE A 831 6.51 23.86 -27.18
CA ILE A 831 7.55 24.88 -27.10
C ILE A 831 8.42 24.63 -25.87
N ALA A 832 9.71 24.37 -26.10
CA ALA A 832 10.72 24.20 -25.07
C ALA A 832 11.39 25.53 -24.69
N TYR A 833 11.63 26.43 -25.67
CA TYR A 833 12.23 27.75 -25.42
C TYR A 833 11.50 28.86 -26.17
N ARG A 834 11.44 30.03 -25.51
CA ARG A 834 11.00 31.30 -26.07
C ARG A 834 12.11 32.32 -25.87
N ILE A 835 12.20 33.30 -26.78
CA ILE A 835 13.00 34.50 -26.54
C ILE A 835 12.24 35.38 -25.54
N LYS A 836 12.95 35.90 -24.54
CA LYS A 836 12.49 36.97 -23.64
C LYS A 836 13.55 38.07 -23.59
N ALA A 837 13.14 39.32 -23.81
CA ALA A 837 14.06 40.46 -23.82
C ALA A 837 14.37 41.02 -22.42
N SER A 838 13.54 40.70 -21.43
CA SER A 838 13.69 41.12 -20.04
C SER A 838 14.80 40.33 -19.33
N ALA A 839 15.72 41.03 -18.68
CA ALA A 839 16.84 40.42 -17.97
C ALA A 839 16.39 39.79 -16.63
N ASN A 840 16.85 38.58 -16.34
CA ASN A 840 16.97 38.11 -14.96
C ASN A 840 17.98 39.02 -14.23
N LEU A 841 17.62 39.47 -13.03
CA LEU A 841 18.38 40.43 -12.21
C LEU A 841 19.45 39.75 -11.34
#